data_AF-A0A367XYN9-F1
#
_entry.id   AF-A0A367XYN9-F1
#
_cell.length_a   1.000
_cell.length_b   1.000
_cell.length_c   1.000
_cell.angle_alpha   90.00
_cell.angle_beta   90.00
_cell.angle_gamma   90.00
#
_symmetry.space_group_name_H-M   'P 1'
#
loop_
_entity.id
_entity.type
_entity.pdbx_description
1 polymer ?
#
loop_
_entity_poly.entity_id
_entity_poly.type
_entity_poly.pdbx_seq_one_letter_code
_entity_poly.pdbx_strand_id
1 'polypeptide(L)'
;MNSVSYSKLGLSKKPIRRQSLLLVLICAIALLSIGTVLVYSRYEFLQELTSPSRSTEQHEQTIHRHQTDHKDKKIIIFPNNFEVQDKKLADFYINNLELALDPQDLIYRNRFTHKAPDNVPYKPYDVELFDAGVATSNLGECLQLSSKIQVEASLAYNKNADLPKILTRFMEEDSPYYREVKDFFPELAQQLAEGTIEEHWYHLIGSSVWLKQYGVHLMISRIMYTDSDQGLGVISLSYLQVFDRNWNELDNVELIVRNEDGLHKPLTYPQFAPIPMYHNVKRKYGQFYGIEDPRIQMVINKNGEEEPIIIFNSFHRKIKEAVFEKDYEAHIQYDKYRSIFLGWLWRTQMGKVNLEELPDATLKHREYIKIKEMVRPNNDRKGIEKNWALFLNYDERREQGYDSNVHFIYQFKDTKILKCSMYDDEVCKWEFETNEHTGSGKFHGGTELININQLLDEYDYSQLESIKERIPTGRQIWIGFARAVLKDCGCGTHLYRPNLIILMKDNEKYKFAYASPFIDFGIEALEWWIGKGLCTAKNLIIPNGISSWTIEKDSEGGLMDYMSFTITRRDSTIDLVHLRGMLSSLLFSNTNPKLLNQEQRGFKTNTNLDCALTKSDEFCKIYGEGIKVKEKFAAKEKEEAAKHKQD
;
A
#
# COMPACT_ATOMS: atom_id res chain seq x y z
N MET A 1 54.52 -27.59 26.84
CA MET A 1 55.67 -28.51 26.80
C MET A 1 55.16 -29.93 27.03
N ASN A 2 55.17 -30.74 25.97
CA ASN A 2 55.49 -32.17 25.95
C ASN A 2 55.11 -32.73 24.56
N SER A 3 56.11 -32.73 23.70
CA SER A 3 56.15 -33.37 22.39
C SER A 3 56.51 -34.85 22.53
N VAL A 4 55.91 -35.73 21.72
CA VAL A 4 56.51 -37.01 21.33
C VAL A 4 56.29 -37.25 19.83
N SER A 5 57.29 -37.86 19.21
CA SER A 5 57.66 -37.80 17.79
C SER A 5 57.28 -39.06 16.99
N TYR A 6 56.95 -38.84 15.70
CA TYR A 6 57.32 -39.60 14.50
C TYR A 6 57.16 -41.14 14.44
N SER A 7 56.47 -41.64 13.41
CA SER A 7 57.15 -42.30 12.27
C SER A 7 56.20 -42.67 11.13
N LYS A 8 56.68 -42.42 9.91
CA LYS A 8 56.10 -42.81 8.64
C LYS A 8 56.75 -44.14 8.24
N LEU A 9 55.97 -45.17 7.96
CA LEU A 9 56.40 -46.37 7.26
C LEU A 9 55.34 -46.68 6.20
N GLY A 10 55.72 -46.54 4.94
CA GLY A 10 54.91 -47.01 3.82
C GLY A 10 55.21 -48.48 3.55
N LEU A 11 54.20 -49.25 3.14
CA LEU A 11 54.38 -50.39 2.25
C LEU A 11 53.10 -50.69 1.45
N SER A 12 53.36 -51.03 0.20
CA SER A 12 52.56 -51.25 -1.00
C SER A 12 51.36 -52.24 -0.93
N LYS A 13 50.28 -51.84 -1.63
CA LYS A 13 49.27 -52.55 -2.46
C LYS A 13 49.04 -54.07 -2.31
N LYS A 14 47.76 -54.43 -2.08
CA LYS A 14 46.90 -55.27 -2.95
C LYS A 14 45.40 -55.10 -2.61
N PRO A 15 44.46 -55.39 -3.53
CA PRO A 15 43.16 -54.69 -3.62
C PRO A 15 42.04 -55.38 -2.83
N ILE A 16 41.26 -54.62 -2.06
CA ILE A 16 40.01 -55.10 -1.46
C ILE A 16 38.84 -54.51 -2.26
N ARG A 17 38.36 -55.30 -3.22
CA ARG A 17 37.19 -55.05 -4.08
C ARG A 17 35.86 -55.19 -3.31
N ARG A 18 35.81 -54.69 -2.07
CA ARG A 18 34.65 -54.81 -1.16
C ARG A 18 34.19 -53.47 -0.56
N GLN A 19 34.96 -52.39 -0.68
CA GLN A 19 34.58 -51.08 -0.12
C GLN A 19 33.63 -50.29 -1.03
N SER A 20 33.66 -50.43 -2.36
CA SER A 20 32.75 -49.68 -3.23
C SER A 20 31.28 -50.12 -3.09
N LEU A 21 31.03 -51.42 -2.93
CA LEU A 21 29.68 -51.94 -2.69
C LEU A 21 29.14 -51.52 -1.32
N LEU A 22 29.99 -51.47 -0.28
CA LEU A 22 29.57 -50.99 1.04
C LEU A 22 29.30 -49.48 1.02
N LEU A 23 30.12 -48.68 0.33
CA LEU A 23 29.91 -47.23 0.20
C LEU A 23 28.66 -46.91 -0.63
N VAL A 24 28.43 -47.65 -1.72
CA VAL A 24 27.22 -47.51 -2.55
C VAL A 24 25.98 -47.93 -1.77
N LEU A 25 26.06 -48.99 -0.97
CA LEU A 25 24.96 -49.43 -0.11
C LEU A 25 24.68 -48.42 1.01
N ILE A 26 25.71 -47.85 1.63
CA ILE A 26 25.57 -46.80 2.66
C ILE A 26 24.99 -45.52 2.04
N CYS A 27 25.45 -45.10 0.86
CA CYS A 27 24.87 -43.97 0.14
C CYS A 27 23.43 -44.23 -0.30
N ALA A 28 23.11 -45.45 -0.76
CA ALA A 28 21.74 -45.82 -1.13
C ALA A 28 20.82 -45.85 0.10
N ILE A 29 21.27 -46.39 1.23
CA ILE A 29 20.53 -46.37 2.50
C ILE A 29 20.39 -44.93 2.98
N ALA A 30 21.42 -44.09 2.92
CA ALA A 30 21.34 -42.69 3.30
C ALA A 30 20.34 -41.92 2.40
N LEU A 31 20.37 -42.15 1.09
CA LEU A 31 19.42 -41.54 0.14
C LEU A 31 17.98 -42.05 0.34
N LEU A 32 17.79 -43.34 0.64
CA LEU A 32 16.48 -43.91 1.00
C LEU A 32 15.98 -43.38 2.34
N SER A 33 16.85 -43.22 3.34
CA SER A 33 16.53 -42.60 4.64
C SER A 33 16.17 -41.13 4.48
N ILE A 34 16.93 -40.37 3.68
CA ILE A 34 16.62 -38.96 3.38
C ILE A 34 15.31 -38.87 2.59
N GLY A 35 15.11 -39.72 1.59
CA GLY A 35 13.87 -39.78 0.81
C GLY A 35 12.66 -40.15 1.66
N THR A 36 12.79 -41.13 2.56
CA THR A 36 11.71 -41.54 3.48
C THR A 36 11.44 -40.48 4.53
N VAL A 37 12.45 -39.82 5.10
CA VAL A 37 12.28 -38.69 6.03
C VAL A 37 11.61 -37.51 5.32
N LEU A 38 11.98 -37.18 4.08
CA LEU A 38 11.35 -36.11 3.30
C LEU A 38 9.90 -36.44 2.94
N VAL A 39 9.61 -37.68 2.53
CA VAL A 39 8.26 -38.15 2.21
C VAL A 39 7.39 -38.22 3.46
N TYR A 40 7.92 -38.72 4.58
CA TYR A 40 7.19 -38.83 5.85
C TYR A 40 6.96 -37.45 6.48
N SER A 41 7.94 -36.54 6.41
CA SER A 41 7.80 -35.13 6.80
C SER A 41 6.73 -34.42 5.99
N ARG A 42 6.73 -34.59 4.65
CA ARG A 42 5.68 -34.05 3.78
C ARG A 42 4.31 -34.69 4.06
N TYR A 43 4.27 -36.00 4.34
CA TYR A 43 3.03 -36.72 4.61
C TYR A 43 2.40 -36.31 5.96
N GLU A 44 3.18 -36.17 7.03
CA GLU A 44 2.69 -35.64 8.30
C GLU A 44 2.28 -34.16 8.19
N PHE A 45 3.03 -33.33 7.46
CA PHE A 45 2.66 -31.95 7.17
C PHE A 45 1.31 -31.86 6.42
N LEU A 46 1.09 -32.76 5.45
CA LEU A 46 -0.18 -32.90 4.73
C LEU A 46 -1.31 -33.44 5.64
N GLN A 47 -1.01 -34.34 6.59
CA GLN A 47 -1.99 -34.81 7.59
C GLN A 47 -2.39 -33.72 8.58
N GLU A 48 -1.47 -32.83 8.97
CA GLU A 48 -1.77 -31.72 9.88
C GLU A 48 -2.57 -30.61 9.16
N LEU A 49 -2.31 -30.40 7.86
CA LEU A 49 -3.16 -29.58 6.97
C LEU A 49 -4.59 -30.14 6.78
N THR A 50 -4.77 -31.46 6.93
CA THR A 50 -6.05 -32.16 6.71
C THR A 50 -6.75 -32.59 8.01
N SER A 51 -6.10 -32.41 9.17
CA SER A 51 -6.72 -32.61 10.49
C SER A 51 -7.86 -31.62 10.67
N PRO A 52 -8.97 -32.00 11.33
CA PRO A 52 -10.11 -31.10 11.49
C PRO A 52 -9.69 -29.95 12.41
N SER A 53 -9.27 -28.83 11.79
CA SER A 53 -9.07 -27.58 12.48
C SER A 53 -10.34 -27.24 13.26
N ARG A 54 -10.20 -26.61 14.43
CA ARG A 54 -11.28 -25.78 14.96
C ARG A 54 -11.85 -24.98 13.79
N SER A 55 -13.17 -24.94 13.62
CA SER A 55 -13.73 -24.19 12.49
C SER A 55 -13.13 -22.79 12.48
N THR A 56 -12.86 -22.23 11.30
CA THR A 56 -12.20 -20.92 11.17
C THR A 56 -12.86 -19.86 12.07
N GLU A 57 -14.19 -19.93 12.21
CA GLU A 57 -15.01 -19.13 13.13
C GLU A 57 -14.63 -19.28 14.61
N GLN A 58 -14.38 -20.50 15.10
CA GLN A 58 -13.92 -20.74 16.47
C GLN A 58 -12.54 -20.12 16.72
N HIS A 59 -11.66 -20.13 15.71
CA HIS A 59 -10.35 -19.51 15.83
C HIS A 59 -10.46 -17.98 15.85
N GLU A 60 -11.31 -17.37 15.02
CA GLU A 60 -11.62 -15.93 15.09
C GLU A 60 -12.17 -15.54 16.46
N GLN A 61 -13.11 -16.31 17.00
CA GLN A 61 -13.64 -16.07 18.35
C GLN A 61 -12.55 -16.16 19.43
N THR A 62 -11.54 -17.01 19.24
CA THR A 62 -10.40 -17.11 20.15
C THR A 62 -9.56 -15.83 20.10
N ILE A 63 -9.26 -15.32 18.90
CA ILE A 63 -8.53 -14.06 18.71
C ILE A 63 -9.31 -12.89 19.31
N HIS A 64 -10.61 -12.80 19.02
CA HIS A 64 -11.47 -11.73 19.53
C HIS A 64 -11.55 -11.74 21.06
N ARG A 65 -11.69 -12.93 21.67
CA ARG A 65 -11.67 -13.10 23.12
C ARG A 65 -10.31 -12.67 23.70
N HIS A 66 -9.21 -13.07 23.07
CA HIS A 66 -7.86 -12.67 23.50
C HIS A 66 -7.66 -11.15 23.47
N GLN A 67 -8.06 -10.48 22.39
CA GLN A 67 -8.03 -9.00 22.27
C GLN A 67 -8.93 -8.28 23.29
N THR A 68 -9.92 -8.96 23.87
CA THR A 68 -10.83 -8.39 24.86
C THR A 68 -10.34 -8.65 26.29
N ASP A 69 -9.98 -9.89 26.59
CA ASP A 69 -9.69 -10.39 27.93
C ASP A 69 -8.21 -10.21 28.33
N HIS A 70 -7.30 -10.15 27.34
CA HIS A 70 -5.84 -10.13 27.52
C HIS A 70 -5.18 -9.01 26.70
N LYS A 71 -5.66 -7.78 26.85
CA LYS A 71 -5.24 -6.61 26.04
C LYS A 71 -3.74 -6.31 26.07
N ASP A 72 -3.05 -6.64 27.16
CA ASP A 72 -1.60 -6.45 27.34
C ASP A 72 -0.75 -7.60 26.79
N LYS A 73 -1.38 -8.68 26.31
CA LYS A 73 -0.70 -9.89 25.82
C LYS A 73 -0.59 -9.91 24.31
N LYS A 74 0.39 -10.66 23.82
CA LYS A 74 0.74 -10.68 22.40
C LYS A 74 -0.08 -11.69 21.62
N ILE A 75 -0.29 -11.37 20.34
CA ILE A 75 -0.70 -12.33 19.32
C ILE A 75 0.48 -12.56 18.37
N ILE A 76 1.07 -13.74 18.40
CA ILE A 76 2.22 -14.13 17.58
C ILE A 76 1.76 -14.99 16.42
N ILE A 77 1.94 -14.49 15.19
CA ILE A 77 1.44 -15.09 13.96
C ILE A 77 2.62 -15.57 13.11
N PHE A 78 2.69 -16.88 12.91
CA PHE A 78 3.59 -17.51 11.94
C PHE A 78 2.93 -17.62 10.56
N PRO A 79 3.70 -17.52 9.46
CA PRO A 79 3.16 -17.60 8.13
C PRO A 79 2.62 -19.00 7.82
N ASN A 80 1.60 -19.11 6.97
CA ASN A 80 0.92 -20.37 6.66
C ASN A 80 1.84 -21.47 6.09
N ASN A 81 2.93 -21.08 5.44
CA ASN A 81 3.96 -21.93 4.85
C ASN A 81 5.17 -22.15 5.76
N PHE A 82 5.09 -21.77 7.04
CA PHE A 82 6.19 -21.94 7.99
C PHE A 82 6.61 -23.42 8.11
N GLU A 83 7.91 -23.68 8.18
CA GLU A 83 8.48 -25.03 8.00
C GLU A 83 8.34 -25.94 9.24
N VAL A 84 8.18 -25.35 10.42
CA VAL A 84 8.08 -26.06 11.71
C VAL A 84 6.63 -26.51 11.97
N GLN A 85 6.39 -27.58 12.73
CA GLN A 85 5.05 -28.07 13.13
C GLN A 85 4.37 -27.17 14.18
N ASP A 86 3.03 -27.15 14.24
CA ASP A 86 2.27 -26.22 15.11
C ASP A 86 2.62 -26.39 16.59
N LYS A 87 2.79 -27.64 17.05
CA LYS A 87 3.19 -27.95 18.44
C LYS A 87 4.59 -27.46 18.83
N LYS A 88 5.43 -27.08 17.87
CA LYS A 88 6.82 -26.64 18.07
C LYS A 88 7.00 -25.13 17.85
N LEU A 89 5.93 -24.39 17.58
CA LEU A 89 6.03 -22.94 17.34
C LEU A 89 6.53 -22.19 18.58
N ALA A 90 6.01 -22.52 19.76
CA ALA A 90 6.46 -21.95 21.02
C ALA A 90 7.94 -22.28 21.29
N ASP A 91 8.34 -23.53 21.07
CA ASP A 91 9.74 -23.95 21.21
C ASP A 91 10.66 -23.19 20.24
N PHE A 92 10.23 -22.98 18.99
CA PHE A 92 10.98 -22.20 18.01
C PHE A 92 11.11 -20.74 18.45
N TYR A 93 10.00 -20.12 18.88
CA TYR A 93 10.01 -18.73 19.34
C TYR A 93 10.94 -18.54 20.54
N ILE A 94 10.91 -19.45 21.51
CA ILE A 94 11.73 -19.36 22.72
C ILE A 94 13.20 -19.70 22.46
N ASN A 95 13.48 -20.80 21.76
CA ASN A 95 14.83 -21.35 21.67
C ASN A 95 15.59 -20.93 20.41
N ASN A 96 14.90 -20.69 19.29
CA ASN A 96 15.54 -20.30 18.03
C ASN A 96 15.56 -18.79 17.82
N LEU A 97 14.51 -18.08 18.24
CA LEU A 97 14.50 -16.61 18.20
C LEU A 97 15.00 -15.99 19.50
N GLU A 98 15.17 -16.77 20.57
CA GLU A 98 15.63 -16.31 21.89
C GLU A 98 14.70 -15.25 22.50
N LEU A 99 13.39 -15.39 22.28
CA LEU A 99 12.37 -14.44 22.74
C LEU A 99 11.55 -15.00 23.91
N ALA A 100 11.18 -14.12 24.85
CA ALA A 100 10.34 -14.47 25.97
C ALA A 100 8.87 -14.62 25.55
N LEU A 101 8.21 -15.70 25.99
CA LEU A 101 6.81 -15.99 25.74
C LEU A 101 6.04 -16.02 27.06
N ASP A 102 5.00 -15.19 27.19
CA ASP A 102 4.08 -15.22 28.32
C ASP A 102 3.09 -16.39 28.14
N PRO A 103 2.73 -17.15 29.20
CA PRO A 103 1.74 -18.22 29.10
C PRO A 103 0.36 -17.80 28.57
N GLN A 104 0.03 -16.50 28.63
CA GLN A 104 -1.21 -15.93 28.11
C GLN A 104 -1.08 -15.38 26.68
N ASP A 105 0.11 -15.38 26.09
CA ASP A 105 0.30 -15.00 24.70
C ASP A 105 -0.40 -16.02 23.78
N LEU A 106 -1.02 -15.52 22.72
CA LEU A 106 -1.66 -16.34 21.70
C LEU A 106 -0.67 -16.57 20.56
N ILE A 107 -0.22 -17.80 20.38
CA ILE A 107 0.71 -18.19 19.32
C ILE A 107 0.05 -19.17 18.35
N TYR A 108 0.11 -18.89 17.05
CA TYR A 108 -0.43 -19.78 16.03
C TYR A 108 0.20 -19.59 14.65
N ARG A 109 0.04 -20.58 13.79
CA ARG A 109 0.30 -20.46 12.36
C ARG A 109 -0.98 -20.07 11.64
N ASN A 110 -0.90 -19.08 10.77
CA ASN A 110 -2.06 -18.63 10.02
C ASN A 110 -2.68 -19.76 9.18
N ARG A 111 -4.02 -19.86 9.27
CA ARG A 111 -4.87 -20.71 8.42
C ARG A 111 -6.02 -19.94 7.78
N PHE A 112 -6.09 -18.62 7.97
CA PHE A 112 -7.11 -17.77 7.39
C PHE A 112 -6.82 -17.49 5.92
N THR A 113 -7.87 -17.58 5.12
CA THR A 113 -7.92 -17.01 3.78
C THR A 113 -8.61 -15.65 3.83
N HIS A 114 -8.41 -14.85 2.78
CA HIS A 114 -9.24 -13.67 2.57
C HIS A 114 -10.72 -14.07 2.54
N LYS A 115 -11.57 -13.14 2.97
CA LYS A 115 -13.02 -13.28 2.98
C LYS A 115 -13.61 -11.97 2.47
N ALA A 116 -14.52 -12.02 1.50
CA ALA A 116 -15.26 -10.81 1.14
C ALA A 116 -16.03 -10.26 2.36
N PRO A 117 -16.29 -8.94 2.40
CA PRO A 117 -17.06 -8.35 3.49
C PRO A 117 -18.48 -8.94 3.58
N ASP A 118 -18.76 -9.66 4.67
CA ASP A 118 -20.10 -10.18 4.95
C ASP A 118 -20.98 -9.11 5.62
N ASN A 119 -22.28 -9.16 5.36
CA ASN A 119 -23.29 -8.29 6.00
C ASN A 119 -23.06 -6.78 5.80
N VAL A 120 -22.30 -6.39 4.77
CA VAL A 120 -22.14 -4.99 4.37
C VAL A 120 -23.35 -4.55 3.53
N PRO A 121 -24.06 -3.48 3.90
CA PRO A 121 -25.13 -2.94 3.07
C PRO A 121 -24.53 -2.20 1.85
N TYR A 122 -24.95 -2.62 0.66
CA TYR A 122 -24.54 -2.01 -0.60
C TYR A 122 -25.69 -1.19 -1.20
N LYS A 123 -25.33 -0.09 -1.89
CA LYS A 123 -26.25 0.73 -2.68
C LYS A 123 -25.78 0.79 -4.13
N PRO A 124 -26.68 0.71 -5.13
CA PRO A 124 -26.31 0.78 -6.53
C PRO A 124 -25.98 2.21 -6.98
N TYR A 125 -25.02 2.33 -7.89
CA TYR A 125 -24.56 3.57 -8.51
C TYR A 125 -24.29 3.36 -10.01
N ASP A 126 -24.77 4.30 -10.82
CA ASP A 126 -24.36 4.44 -12.22
C ASP A 126 -23.01 5.16 -12.29
N VAL A 127 -21.99 4.47 -12.80
CA VAL A 127 -20.69 5.09 -13.10
C VAL A 127 -20.57 5.33 -14.60
N GLU A 128 -20.49 6.59 -14.99
CA GLU A 128 -20.25 6.99 -16.37
C GLU A 128 -18.77 6.80 -16.73
N LEU A 129 -18.49 6.26 -17.92
CA LEU A 129 -17.17 6.00 -18.44
C LEU A 129 -17.03 6.55 -19.86
N PHE A 130 -15.97 7.31 -20.10
CA PHE A 130 -15.60 7.78 -21.43
C PHE A 130 -14.55 6.88 -22.05
N ASP A 131 -14.88 6.31 -23.21
CA ASP A 131 -13.98 5.52 -24.05
C ASP A 131 -12.93 6.42 -24.71
N ALA A 132 -11.69 5.92 -24.87
CA ALA A 132 -10.61 6.64 -25.54
C ALA A 132 -10.97 7.13 -26.96
N GLY A 133 -11.87 6.46 -27.66
CA GLY A 133 -12.29 6.84 -29.00
C GLY A 133 -11.20 6.61 -30.06
N VAL A 134 -11.10 7.52 -31.02
CA VAL A 134 -10.12 7.46 -32.12
C VAL A 134 -9.21 8.69 -32.13
N ALA A 135 -8.17 8.67 -32.95
CA ALA A 135 -7.19 9.77 -32.99
C ALA A 135 -7.79 11.13 -33.38
N THR A 136 -8.90 11.14 -34.14
CA THR A 136 -9.62 12.35 -34.55
C THR A 136 -10.69 12.78 -33.55
N SER A 137 -10.90 12.01 -32.47
CA SER A 137 -11.95 12.30 -31.52
C SER A 137 -11.69 13.60 -30.77
N ASN A 138 -12.76 14.34 -30.51
CA ASN A 138 -12.71 15.66 -29.89
C ASN A 138 -13.82 15.82 -28.83
N LEU A 139 -13.79 16.95 -28.10
CA LEU A 139 -14.74 17.23 -27.02
C LEU A 139 -16.22 17.26 -27.46
N GLY A 140 -16.51 17.49 -28.74
CA GLY A 140 -17.88 17.42 -29.27
C GLY A 140 -18.46 16.01 -29.29
N GLU A 141 -17.62 14.99 -29.16
CA GLU A 141 -17.98 13.57 -29.27
C GLU A 141 -18.16 12.88 -27.90
N CYS A 142 -18.02 13.60 -26.78
CA CYS A 142 -18.06 13.00 -25.44
C CYS A 142 -19.31 12.14 -25.20
N LEU A 143 -20.48 12.55 -25.72
CA LEU A 143 -21.72 11.76 -25.61
C LEU A 143 -21.65 10.41 -26.31
N GLN A 144 -20.94 10.32 -27.44
CA GLN A 144 -20.78 9.06 -28.21
C GLN A 144 -19.73 8.15 -27.57
N LEU A 145 -18.77 8.74 -26.85
CA LEU A 145 -17.74 8.03 -26.10
C LEU A 145 -18.23 7.58 -24.72
N SER A 146 -19.35 8.12 -24.24
CA SER A 146 -19.92 7.81 -22.94
C SER A 146 -20.61 6.45 -22.92
N SER A 147 -20.43 5.73 -21.82
CA SER A 147 -21.15 4.52 -21.45
C SER A 147 -21.37 4.52 -19.94
N LYS A 148 -22.27 3.66 -19.45
CA LYS A 148 -22.50 3.51 -18.01
C LYS A 148 -22.29 2.07 -17.59
N ILE A 149 -21.72 1.89 -16.41
CA ILE A 149 -21.67 0.62 -15.70
C ILE A 149 -22.43 0.75 -14.38
N GLN A 150 -22.99 -0.35 -13.91
CA GLN A 150 -23.64 -0.44 -12.61
C GLN A 150 -22.65 -1.03 -11.61
N VAL A 151 -22.43 -0.35 -10.49
CA VAL A 151 -21.59 -0.84 -9.40
C VAL A 151 -22.30 -0.57 -8.09
N GLU A 152 -22.06 -1.38 -7.08
CA GLU A 152 -22.60 -1.15 -5.75
C GLU A 152 -21.50 -0.72 -4.79
N ALA A 153 -21.80 0.19 -3.87
CA ALA A 153 -20.86 0.68 -2.87
C ALA A 153 -21.47 0.70 -1.48
N SER A 154 -20.65 0.43 -0.47
CA SER A 154 -20.98 0.60 0.94
C SER A 154 -20.89 2.06 1.39
N LEU A 155 -21.28 2.32 2.63
CA LEU A 155 -20.85 3.54 3.32
C LEU A 155 -19.33 3.51 3.60
N ALA A 156 -18.78 4.65 4.01
CA ALA A 156 -17.40 4.77 4.46
C ALA A 156 -17.28 4.38 5.94
N TYR A 157 -16.46 3.37 6.24
CA TYR A 157 -16.19 2.87 7.60
C TYR A 157 -14.87 3.44 8.12
N ASN A 158 -14.92 4.23 9.18
CA ASN A 158 -13.71 4.82 9.74
C ASN A 158 -12.76 3.76 10.33
N LYS A 159 -11.46 3.92 10.05
CA LYS A 159 -10.35 3.07 10.50
C LYS A 159 -9.22 3.90 11.12
N ASN A 160 -9.52 5.11 11.59
CA ASN A 160 -8.55 5.88 12.35
C ASN A 160 -8.18 5.14 13.63
N ALA A 161 -6.88 5.09 13.93
CA ALA A 161 -6.36 4.76 15.24
C ALA A 161 -6.83 5.77 16.31
N ASP A 162 -6.88 5.29 17.56
CA ASP A 162 -7.02 6.13 18.75
C ASP A 162 -5.74 6.96 18.97
N LEU A 163 -5.76 8.22 18.54
CA LEU A 163 -4.59 9.11 18.57
C LEU A 163 -3.99 9.27 19.97
N PRO A 164 -4.77 9.61 21.03
CA PRO A 164 -4.26 9.65 22.40
C PRO A 164 -3.56 8.36 22.82
N LYS A 165 -4.17 7.19 22.55
CA LYS A 165 -3.58 5.89 22.92
C LYS A 165 -2.23 5.66 22.22
N ILE A 166 -2.17 5.85 20.90
CA ILE A 166 -0.96 5.51 20.14
C ILE A 166 0.19 6.50 20.41
N LEU A 167 -0.12 7.78 20.66
CA LEU A 167 0.86 8.81 20.97
C LEU A 167 1.40 8.66 22.40
N THR A 168 0.54 8.27 23.35
CA THR A 168 0.97 7.89 24.70
C THR A 168 1.97 6.74 24.63
N ARG A 169 1.61 5.67 23.91
CA ARG A 169 2.51 4.51 23.73
C ARG A 169 3.83 4.91 23.07
N PHE A 170 3.81 5.73 22.02
CA PHE A 170 5.03 6.17 21.33
C PHE A 170 5.97 6.98 22.25
N MET A 171 5.39 7.80 23.13
CA MET A 171 6.14 8.55 24.15
C MET A 171 6.72 7.64 25.25
N GLU A 172 5.92 6.67 25.74
CA GLU A 172 6.31 5.76 26.81
C GLU A 172 7.34 4.71 26.38
N GLU A 173 7.24 4.20 25.15
CA GLU A 173 8.24 3.30 24.55
C GLU A 173 9.63 3.94 24.47
N ASP A 174 9.69 5.27 24.38
CA ASP A 174 10.91 6.09 24.28
C ASP A 174 11.96 5.50 23.31
N SER A 175 11.45 5.02 22.17
CA SER A 175 12.25 4.33 21.16
C SER A 175 13.33 5.25 20.58
N PRO A 176 14.42 4.70 19.99
CA PRO A 176 15.41 5.51 19.29
C PRO A 176 14.80 6.44 18.23
N TYR A 177 13.72 5.99 17.58
CA TYR A 177 12.98 6.78 16.60
C TYR A 177 12.19 7.91 17.27
N TYR A 178 11.45 7.64 18.35
CA TYR A 178 10.76 8.69 19.13
C TYR A 178 11.74 9.79 19.57
N ARG A 179 12.88 9.40 20.16
CA ARG A 179 13.92 10.34 20.62
C ARG A 179 14.47 11.22 19.52
N GLU A 180 14.41 10.77 18.27
CA GLU A 180 14.81 11.55 17.10
C GLU A 180 13.82 12.65 16.74
N VAL A 181 12.53 12.34 16.81
CA VAL A 181 11.47 13.20 16.26
C VAL A 181 10.76 14.02 17.32
N LYS A 182 10.86 13.67 18.61
CA LYS A 182 10.13 14.33 19.71
C LYS A 182 10.31 15.84 19.77
N ASP A 183 11.47 16.34 19.35
CA ASP A 183 11.75 17.77 19.35
C ASP A 183 10.82 18.53 18.39
N PHE A 184 10.19 17.88 17.40
CA PHE A 184 9.20 18.53 16.53
C PHE A 184 7.89 18.84 17.23
N PHE A 185 7.55 18.14 18.31
CA PHE A 185 6.29 18.25 19.04
C PHE A 185 6.53 18.24 20.56
N PRO A 186 7.23 19.26 21.10
CA PRO A 186 7.64 19.30 22.50
C PRO A 186 6.46 19.29 23.49
N GLU A 187 5.30 19.76 23.06
CA GLU A 187 4.10 19.90 23.89
C GLU A 187 3.23 18.63 23.95
N LEU A 188 3.68 17.50 23.37
CA LEU A 188 2.86 16.27 23.30
C LEU A 188 2.35 15.81 24.68
N ALA A 189 3.19 15.85 25.71
CA ALA A 189 2.80 15.46 27.06
C ALA A 189 1.70 16.38 27.64
N GLN A 190 1.80 17.69 27.37
CA GLN A 190 0.77 18.66 27.76
C GLN A 190 -0.52 18.42 27.00
N GLN A 191 -0.45 18.20 25.67
CA GLN A 191 -1.60 17.95 24.81
C GLN A 191 -2.36 16.68 25.23
N LEU A 192 -1.65 15.62 25.62
CA LEU A 192 -2.24 14.41 26.17
C LEU A 192 -2.96 14.67 27.50
N ALA A 193 -2.35 15.45 28.39
CA ALA A 193 -2.93 15.77 29.71
C ALA A 193 -4.15 16.69 29.61
N GLU A 194 -4.15 17.63 28.67
CA GLU A 194 -5.22 18.61 28.45
C GLU A 194 -6.34 18.11 27.54
N GLY A 195 -6.11 17.00 26.82
CA GLY A 195 -7.10 16.42 25.89
C GLY A 195 -7.21 17.19 24.57
N THR A 196 -6.15 17.87 24.13
CA THR A 196 -6.12 18.73 22.93
C THR A 196 -5.45 18.08 21.71
N ILE A 197 -5.27 16.74 21.73
CA ILE A 197 -4.58 15.99 20.66
C ILE A 197 -5.20 16.23 19.28
N GLU A 198 -6.52 16.25 19.17
CA GLU A 198 -7.24 16.41 17.90
C GLU A 198 -7.11 17.82 17.27
N GLU A 199 -6.57 18.79 18.02
CA GLU A 199 -6.27 20.14 17.52
C GLU A 199 -4.88 20.21 16.85
N HIS A 200 -4.05 19.17 17.01
CA HIS A 200 -2.65 19.17 16.62
C HIS A 200 -2.21 17.93 15.83
N TRP A 201 -2.94 16.82 15.94
CA TRP A 201 -2.57 15.54 15.35
C TRP A 201 -3.68 15.04 14.44
N TYR A 202 -3.29 14.60 13.24
CA TYR A 202 -4.21 14.08 12.24
C TYR A 202 -3.74 12.74 11.71
N HIS A 203 -4.68 11.81 11.61
CA HIS A 203 -4.46 10.49 11.03
C HIS A 203 -5.13 10.41 9.65
N LEU A 204 -4.33 10.24 8.61
CA LEU A 204 -4.80 10.36 7.22
C LEU A 204 -4.04 9.44 6.26
N ILE A 205 -4.57 9.30 5.04
CA ILE A 205 -3.92 8.61 3.91
C ILE A 205 -3.51 7.19 4.28
N GLY A 206 -4.50 6.33 4.54
CA GLY A 206 -4.30 4.90 4.74
C GLY A 206 -4.25 4.14 3.42
N SER A 207 -3.29 3.26 3.24
CA SER A 207 -3.18 2.29 2.13
C SER A 207 -2.95 0.92 2.75
N SER A 208 -3.55 -0.14 2.21
CA SER A 208 -3.46 -1.48 2.80
C SER A 208 -3.22 -2.57 1.76
N VAL A 209 -2.70 -3.70 2.22
CA VAL A 209 -2.60 -4.96 1.48
C VAL A 209 -3.05 -6.12 2.35
N TRP A 210 -3.64 -7.15 1.74
CA TRP A 210 -3.89 -8.43 2.39
C TRP A 210 -2.62 -9.30 2.39
N LEU A 211 -2.10 -9.63 3.58
CA LEU A 211 -0.96 -10.51 3.74
C LEU A 211 -1.44 -11.97 3.76
N LYS A 212 -1.50 -12.62 2.59
CA LYS A 212 -2.03 -13.99 2.44
C LYS A 212 -1.36 -14.99 3.39
N GLN A 213 -0.05 -14.87 3.58
CA GLN A 213 0.70 -15.74 4.47
C GLN A 213 0.29 -15.60 5.94
N TYR A 214 -0.14 -14.41 6.39
CA TYR A 214 -0.42 -14.11 7.80
C TYR A 214 -1.90 -13.98 8.13
N GLY A 215 -2.77 -13.85 7.12
CA GLY A 215 -4.21 -13.82 7.33
C GLY A 215 -4.70 -12.49 7.91
N VAL A 216 -4.00 -11.39 7.61
CA VAL A 216 -4.29 -10.05 8.11
C VAL A 216 -4.15 -9.00 7.02
N HIS A 217 -4.87 -7.90 7.14
CA HIS A 217 -4.63 -6.68 6.37
C HIS A 217 -3.54 -5.87 7.06
N LEU A 218 -2.47 -5.52 6.35
CA LEU A 218 -1.47 -4.56 6.81
C LEU A 218 -1.78 -3.20 6.20
N MET A 219 -1.95 -2.18 7.04
CA MET A 219 -2.21 -0.81 6.62
C MET A 219 -1.04 0.09 7.00
N ILE A 220 -0.60 0.92 6.06
CA ILE A 220 0.27 2.08 6.34
C ILE A 220 -0.54 3.36 6.23
N SER A 221 -0.27 4.29 7.12
CA SER A 221 -0.91 5.61 7.15
C SER A 221 0.03 6.71 7.60
N ARG A 222 -0.46 7.95 7.63
CA ARG A 222 0.27 9.12 8.13
C ARG A 222 -0.33 9.60 9.44
N ILE A 223 0.53 9.80 10.42
CA ILE A 223 0.25 10.58 11.62
C ILE A 223 1.00 11.89 11.46
N MET A 224 0.25 12.97 11.25
CA MET A 224 0.78 14.29 10.96
C MET A 224 0.58 15.21 12.16
N TYR A 225 1.63 15.93 12.52
CA TYR A 225 1.60 16.98 13.54
C TYR A 225 1.53 18.37 12.91
N THR A 226 0.72 19.25 13.49
CA THR A 226 0.58 20.67 13.16
C THR A 226 0.69 21.53 14.42
N ASP A 227 1.23 22.74 14.27
CA ASP A 227 1.31 23.71 15.37
C ASP A 227 -0.06 24.34 15.72
N SER A 228 -1.07 24.15 14.88
CA SER A 228 -2.43 24.67 15.06
C SER A 228 -3.47 23.79 14.37
N ASP A 229 -4.73 23.92 14.77
CA ASP A 229 -5.85 23.15 14.18
C ASP A 229 -5.97 23.37 12.67
N GLN A 230 -5.88 22.25 11.94
CA GLN A 230 -5.88 22.17 10.47
C GLN A 230 -4.85 23.12 9.82
N GLY A 231 -3.72 23.32 10.52
CA GLY A 231 -2.62 24.18 10.11
C GLY A 231 -1.70 23.55 9.07
N LEU A 232 -0.56 24.20 8.84
CA LEU A 232 0.50 23.63 8.01
C LEU A 232 1.18 22.47 8.75
N GLY A 233 1.33 21.33 8.07
CA GLY A 233 2.04 20.18 8.61
C GLY A 233 3.51 20.51 8.92
N VAL A 234 3.95 20.16 10.12
CA VAL A 234 5.34 20.30 10.58
C VAL A 234 6.10 19.02 10.29
N ILE A 235 5.56 17.89 10.74
CA ILE A 235 6.15 16.57 10.52
C ILE A 235 5.07 15.52 10.25
N SER A 236 5.39 14.56 9.40
CA SER A 236 4.53 13.42 9.08
C SER A 236 5.27 12.11 9.31
N LEU A 237 4.76 11.31 10.23
CA LEU A 237 5.28 9.99 10.58
C LEU A 237 4.43 8.90 9.94
N SER A 238 5.04 7.75 9.66
CA SER A 238 4.31 6.57 9.19
C SER A 238 3.83 5.72 10.34
N TYR A 239 2.59 5.28 10.27
CA TYR A 239 2.00 4.38 11.24
C TYR A 239 1.54 3.10 10.54
N LEU A 240 1.82 1.95 11.16
CA LEU A 240 1.47 0.64 10.64
C LEU A 240 0.45 0.00 11.56
N GLN A 241 -0.68 -0.41 11.00
CA GLN A 241 -1.75 -1.13 11.69
C GLN A 241 -2.00 -2.48 11.02
N VAL A 242 -2.41 -3.47 11.81
CA VAL A 242 -2.87 -4.75 11.31
C VAL A 242 -4.32 -4.96 11.66
N PHE A 243 -5.09 -5.48 10.71
CA PHE A 243 -6.50 -5.81 10.89
C PHE A 243 -6.74 -7.28 10.57
N ASP A 244 -7.67 -7.91 11.27
CA ASP A 244 -8.15 -9.23 10.89
C ASP A 244 -8.89 -9.21 9.53
N ARG A 245 -9.31 -10.37 9.04
CA ARG A 245 -10.07 -10.49 7.78
C ARG A 245 -11.46 -9.81 7.79
N ASN A 246 -11.95 -9.41 8.96
CA ASN A 246 -13.21 -8.67 9.12
C ASN A 246 -12.95 -7.17 9.38
N TRP A 247 -11.72 -6.70 9.14
CA TRP A 247 -11.31 -5.31 9.34
C TRP A 247 -11.40 -4.81 10.79
N ASN A 248 -11.32 -5.70 11.78
CA ASN A 248 -11.11 -5.30 13.17
C ASN A 248 -9.62 -5.09 13.41
N GLU A 249 -9.24 -3.96 14.00
CA GLU A 249 -7.85 -3.69 14.36
C GLU A 249 -7.39 -4.69 15.42
N LEU A 250 -6.18 -5.22 15.25
CA LEU A 250 -5.52 -6.09 16.22
C LEU A 250 -4.37 -5.32 16.88
N ASP A 251 -4.34 -5.31 18.21
CA ASP A 251 -3.27 -4.70 19.00
C ASP A 251 -2.29 -5.76 19.51
N ASN A 252 -1.04 -5.35 19.79
CA ASN A 252 0.04 -6.22 20.28
C ASN A 252 0.28 -7.48 19.43
N VAL A 253 0.28 -7.32 18.11
CA VAL A 253 0.54 -8.41 17.16
C VAL A 253 2.03 -8.49 16.84
N GLU A 254 2.59 -9.69 16.81
CA GLU A 254 3.90 -9.98 16.25
C GLU A 254 3.77 -10.88 15.02
N LEU A 255 4.22 -10.39 13.87
CA LEU A 255 4.36 -11.22 12.67
C LEU A 255 5.79 -11.79 12.61
N ILE A 256 5.91 -13.11 12.45
CA ILE A 256 7.21 -13.75 12.28
C ILE A 256 7.57 -13.75 10.80
N VAL A 257 8.38 -12.78 10.38
CA VAL A 257 8.72 -12.54 8.97
C VAL A 257 10.11 -13.04 8.63
N ARG A 258 10.34 -13.33 7.35
CA ARG A 258 11.68 -13.66 6.82
C ARG A 258 12.41 -12.37 6.41
N ASN A 259 13.65 -12.21 6.83
CA ASN A 259 14.51 -11.08 6.45
C ASN A 259 15.21 -11.34 5.10
N GLU A 260 16.00 -10.36 4.63
CA GLU A 260 16.76 -10.45 3.37
C GLU A 260 17.76 -11.63 3.34
N ASP A 261 18.29 -12.02 4.50
CA ASP A 261 19.23 -13.15 4.66
C ASP A 261 18.53 -14.51 4.80
N GLY A 262 17.20 -14.53 4.76
CA GLY A 262 16.39 -15.75 4.89
C GLY A 262 16.10 -16.19 6.34
N LEU A 263 16.56 -15.45 7.34
CA LEU A 263 16.33 -15.68 8.77
C LEU A 263 14.98 -15.10 9.22
N HIS A 264 14.36 -15.74 10.21
CA HIS A 264 13.11 -15.27 10.78
C HIS A 264 13.34 -14.21 11.85
N LYS A 265 12.50 -13.19 11.91
CA LYS A 265 12.48 -12.16 12.96
C LYS A 265 11.05 -11.73 13.30
N PRO A 266 10.77 -11.32 14.54
CA PRO A 266 9.49 -10.73 14.89
C PRO A 266 9.40 -9.29 14.37
N LEU A 267 8.22 -8.88 13.92
CA LEU A 267 7.85 -7.48 13.71
C LEU A 267 6.55 -7.19 14.44
N THR A 268 6.56 -6.17 15.29
CA THR A 268 5.44 -5.79 16.15
C THR A 268 4.47 -4.82 15.46
N TYR A 269 3.19 -4.91 15.77
CA TYR A 269 2.14 -4.03 15.28
C TYR A 269 1.07 -3.79 16.35
N PRO A 270 0.41 -2.63 16.31
CA PRO A 270 0.69 -1.49 15.45
C PRO A 270 1.93 -0.71 15.91
N GLN A 271 2.63 -0.01 15.01
CA GLN A 271 3.87 0.72 15.34
C GLN A 271 4.11 1.97 14.48
N PHE A 272 4.87 2.94 15.00
CA PHE A 272 5.45 3.99 14.18
C PHE A 272 6.62 3.42 13.38
N ALA A 273 6.51 3.40 12.06
CA ALA A 273 7.52 2.80 11.20
C ALA A 273 8.78 3.68 11.18
N PRO A 274 9.97 3.15 11.53
CA PRO A 274 11.22 3.91 11.56
C PRO A 274 11.76 4.10 10.14
N ILE A 275 11.01 4.83 9.30
CA ILE A 275 11.44 5.21 7.96
C ILE A 275 12.42 6.37 8.10
N PRO A 276 13.60 6.30 7.46
CA PRO A 276 14.55 7.39 7.55
C PRO A 276 13.99 8.61 6.82
N MET A 277 14.15 9.78 7.42
CA MET A 277 13.75 11.06 6.82
C MET A 277 14.84 12.11 7.03
N TYR A 278 14.97 13.03 6.06
CA TYR A 278 15.73 14.25 6.26
C TYR A 278 14.97 15.16 7.22
N HIS A 279 15.68 15.73 8.20
CA HIS A 279 15.08 16.68 9.12
C HIS A 279 16.11 17.68 9.66
N ASN A 280 15.62 18.83 10.15
CA ASN A 280 16.43 19.81 10.87
C ASN A 280 15.61 20.46 11.98
N VAL A 281 15.80 19.99 13.21
CA VAL A 281 15.07 20.47 14.40
C VAL A 281 15.24 21.97 14.66
N LYS A 282 16.32 22.60 14.14
CA LYS A 282 16.56 24.05 14.29
C LYS A 282 15.76 24.91 13.31
N ARG A 283 15.09 24.31 12.30
CA ARG A 283 14.37 25.04 11.24
C ARG A 283 12.94 24.51 11.04
N LYS A 284 12.11 24.57 12.07
CA LYS A 284 10.72 24.08 12.04
C LYS A 284 9.77 24.98 11.24
N TYR A 285 9.91 26.30 11.34
CA TYR A 285 8.94 27.23 10.75
C TYR A 285 8.96 27.22 9.22
N GLY A 286 7.78 27.00 8.61
CA GLY A 286 7.57 27.01 7.16
C GLY A 286 8.21 25.83 6.41
N GLN A 287 8.68 24.80 7.12
CA GLN A 287 9.20 23.57 6.53
C GLN A 287 8.37 22.37 6.96
N PHE A 288 8.16 21.47 6.01
CA PHE A 288 7.52 20.19 6.24
C PHE A 288 8.58 19.09 6.25
N TYR A 289 8.50 18.18 7.23
CA TYR A 289 9.40 17.04 7.39
C TYR A 289 8.65 15.71 7.35
N GLY A 290 9.39 14.64 7.06
CA GLY A 290 8.85 13.29 6.99
C GLY A 290 8.23 12.94 5.65
N ILE A 291 7.58 11.80 5.62
CA ILE A 291 7.13 11.19 4.37
C ILE A 291 5.74 11.70 3.95
N GLU A 292 5.48 11.65 2.66
CA GLU A 292 4.20 12.03 2.06
C GLU A 292 3.60 10.88 1.26
N ASP A 293 2.28 10.73 1.42
CA ASP A 293 1.39 9.90 0.63
C ASP A 293 1.85 8.44 0.44
N PRO A 294 2.20 7.70 1.51
CA PRO A 294 2.68 6.32 1.39
C PRO A 294 1.66 5.40 0.73
N ARG A 295 2.12 4.58 -0.21
CA ARG A 295 1.36 3.52 -0.88
C ARG A 295 2.01 2.19 -0.59
N ILE A 296 1.25 1.22 -0.12
CA ILE A 296 1.75 -0.13 0.13
C ILE A 296 1.31 -1.07 -0.98
N GLN A 297 2.21 -1.94 -1.44
CA GLN A 297 1.89 -2.96 -2.43
C GLN A 297 2.64 -4.26 -2.14
N MET A 298 2.01 -5.39 -2.45
CA MET A 298 2.64 -6.71 -2.37
C MET A 298 3.44 -6.98 -3.64
N VAL A 299 4.69 -7.41 -3.46
CA VAL A 299 5.55 -7.88 -4.53
C VAL A 299 5.99 -9.32 -4.25
N ILE A 300 6.38 -10.02 -5.31
CA ILE A 300 7.13 -11.26 -5.23
C ILE A 300 8.61 -10.92 -5.31
N ASN A 301 9.38 -11.29 -4.30
CA ASN A 301 10.81 -11.02 -4.25
C ASN A 301 11.62 -12.07 -5.06
N LYS A 302 12.94 -11.87 -5.17
CA LYS A 302 13.85 -12.77 -5.91
C LYS A 302 13.85 -14.23 -5.41
N ASN A 303 13.36 -14.48 -4.19
CA ASN A 303 13.22 -15.83 -3.62
C ASN A 303 11.85 -16.46 -3.89
N GLY A 304 10.95 -15.77 -4.60
CA GLY A 304 9.58 -16.22 -4.87
C GLY A 304 8.62 -16.01 -3.69
N GLU A 305 8.99 -15.19 -2.71
CA GLU A 305 8.18 -14.91 -1.52
C GLU A 305 7.45 -13.57 -1.62
N GLU A 306 6.25 -13.50 -1.05
CA GLU A 306 5.49 -12.26 -0.91
C GLU A 306 6.17 -11.32 0.10
N GLU A 307 6.39 -10.06 -0.29
CA GLU A 307 6.97 -9.02 0.55
C GLU A 307 6.23 -7.69 0.35
N PRO A 308 5.82 -6.98 1.42
CA PRO A 308 5.21 -5.67 1.30
C PRO A 308 6.27 -4.58 1.11
N ILE A 309 6.11 -3.81 0.03
CA ILE A 309 6.87 -2.59 -0.22
C ILE A 309 6.01 -1.37 0.00
N ILE A 310 6.65 -0.25 0.31
CA ILE A 310 6.03 1.07 0.36
C ILE A 310 6.67 1.99 -0.66
N ILE A 311 5.86 2.78 -1.36
CA ILE A 311 6.34 3.91 -2.18
C ILE A 311 5.81 5.19 -1.54
N PHE A 312 6.70 6.17 -1.36
CA PHE A 312 6.34 7.46 -0.76
C PHE A 312 7.17 8.58 -1.36
N ASN A 313 6.74 9.82 -1.15
CA ASN A 313 7.54 10.99 -1.48
C ASN A 313 8.20 11.51 -0.21
N SER A 314 9.43 12.01 -0.31
CA SER A 314 10.09 12.67 0.82
C SER A 314 11.05 13.74 0.34
N PHE A 315 11.22 14.76 1.17
CA PHE A 315 12.32 15.71 1.02
C PHE A 315 13.65 15.07 1.42
N HIS A 316 14.72 15.45 0.73
CA HIS A 316 16.09 15.06 1.00
C HIS A 316 17.06 16.16 0.54
N ARG A 317 18.36 15.99 0.80
CA ARG A 317 19.39 16.93 0.34
C ARG A 317 20.63 16.22 -0.18
N LYS A 318 21.24 16.79 -1.22
CA LYS A 318 22.55 16.34 -1.75
C LYS A 318 23.51 17.52 -1.79
N ILE A 319 24.80 17.23 -1.76
CA ILE A 319 25.87 18.23 -1.88
C ILE A 319 25.81 18.80 -3.29
N LYS A 320 25.70 20.13 -3.36
CA LYS A 320 25.78 20.87 -4.61
C LYS A 320 27.22 21.20 -4.94
N GLU A 321 27.90 21.83 -3.98
CA GLU A 321 29.28 22.29 -4.12
C GLU A 321 29.97 22.33 -2.76
N ALA A 322 31.29 22.14 -2.77
CA ALA A 322 32.15 22.40 -1.63
C ALA A 322 32.99 23.63 -1.95
N VAL A 323 32.71 24.73 -1.27
CA VAL A 323 33.43 26.00 -1.43
C VAL A 323 34.55 26.04 -0.40
N PHE A 324 35.80 26.01 -0.86
CA PHE A 324 36.97 26.06 0.02
C PHE A 324 37.35 27.52 0.28
N GLU A 325 37.24 27.96 1.53
CA GLU A 325 37.67 29.31 1.93
C GLU A 325 39.17 29.34 2.28
N LYS A 326 39.73 28.20 2.70
CA LYS A 326 41.17 27.96 2.99
C LYS A 326 41.52 26.51 2.65
N ASP A 327 42.81 26.17 2.58
CA ASP A 327 43.34 24.84 2.24
C ASP A 327 42.81 23.68 3.12
N TYR A 328 42.17 23.98 4.26
CA TYR A 328 41.68 22.98 5.23
C TYR A 328 40.21 23.16 5.66
N GLU A 329 39.48 24.17 5.17
CA GLU A 329 38.09 24.44 5.57
C GLU A 329 37.18 24.61 4.35
N ALA A 330 36.24 23.68 4.18
CA ALA A 330 35.26 23.68 3.09
C ALA A 330 33.86 23.98 3.63
N HIS A 331 33.21 25.00 3.07
CA HIS A 331 31.79 25.26 3.25
C HIS A 331 30.98 24.44 2.24
N ILE A 332 30.19 23.49 2.74
CA ILE A 332 29.40 22.59 1.89
C ILE A 332 28.01 23.20 1.67
N GLN A 333 27.70 23.51 0.41
CA GLN A 333 26.35 23.90 0.02
C GLN A 333 25.54 22.68 -0.38
N TYR A 334 24.27 22.67 0.03
CA TYR A 334 23.33 21.60 -0.26
C TYR A 334 22.19 22.10 -1.14
N ASP A 335 21.82 21.29 -2.13
CA ASP A 335 20.54 21.43 -2.83
C ASP A 335 19.49 20.52 -2.17
N LYS A 336 18.24 20.99 -2.14
CA LYS A 336 17.10 20.27 -1.59
C LYS A 336 16.24 19.70 -2.72
N TYR A 337 15.80 18.47 -2.53
CA TYR A 337 15.00 17.74 -3.50
C TYR A 337 13.79 17.10 -2.82
N ARG A 338 12.79 16.75 -3.63
CA ARG A 338 11.63 15.95 -3.22
C ARG A 338 11.50 14.83 -4.26
N SER A 339 11.75 13.61 -3.83
CA SER A 339 11.84 12.44 -4.71
C SER A 339 10.90 11.32 -4.28
N ILE A 340 10.67 10.39 -5.21
CA ILE A 340 10.03 9.11 -4.95
C ILE A 340 11.02 8.16 -4.27
N PHE A 341 10.58 7.47 -3.23
CA PHE A 341 11.34 6.45 -2.53
C PHE A 341 10.56 5.14 -2.47
N LEU A 342 11.27 4.03 -2.65
CA LEU A 342 10.82 2.68 -2.35
C LEU A 342 11.38 2.27 -0.98
N GLY A 343 10.56 1.66 -0.13
CA GLY A 343 10.98 1.05 1.13
C GLY A 343 10.49 -0.39 1.25
N TRP A 344 11.31 -1.27 1.83
CA TRP A 344 10.94 -2.65 2.10
C TRP A 344 10.64 -2.79 3.59
N LEU A 345 9.36 -2.97 3.96
CA LEU A 345 8.95 -2.91 5.38
C LEU A 345 9.64 -3.96 6.26
N TRP A 346 10.11 -5.06 5.69
CA TRP A 346 10.75 -6.15 6.42
C TRP A 346 12.27 -6.13 6.33
N ARG A 347 12.87 -5.22 5.57
CA ARG A 347 14.33 -5.05 5.47
C ARG A 347 14.78 -3.81 6.22
N THR A 348 15.98 -3.87 6.76
CA THR A 348 16.55 -2.77 7.53
C THR A 348 17.84 -2.26 6.90
N GLN A 349 18.19 -1.03 7.24
CA GLN A 349 19.44 -0.38 6.89
C GLN A 349 19.98 0.40 8.08
N MET A 350 21.29 0.67 8.08
CA MET A 350 21.93 1.52 9.08
C MET A 350 22.10 2.93 8.55
N GLY A 351 21.69 3.93 9.32
CA GLY A 351 21.80 5.34 8.97
C GLY A 351 20.93 5.75 7.77
N LYS A 352 21.20 6.95 7.26
CA LYS A 352 20.33 7.66 6.30
C LYS A 352 21.04 8.05 5.01
N VAL A 353 21.99 7.24 4.56
CA VAL A 353 22.87 7.55 3.42
C VAL A 353 22.10 7.83 2.11
N ASN A 354 20.89 7.29 1.96
CA ASN A 354 20.03 7.55 0.81
C ASN A 354 19.52 9.00 0.75
N LEU A 355 19.43 9.68 1.90
CA LEU A 355 18.82 10.99 2.05
C LEU A 355 19.84 12.13 2.14
N GLU A 356 21.06 11.82 2.61
CA GLU A 356 22.13 12.78 2.85
C GLU A 356 23.49 12.12 2.64
N GLU A 357 24.38 12.79 1.90
CA GLU A 357 25.74 12.27 1.61
C GLU A 357 26.71 12.44 2.78
N LEU A 358 26.43 13.38 3.70
CA LEU A 358 27.15 13.59 4.95
C LEU A 358 26.16 13.55 6.12
N PRO A 359 25.64 12.37 6.49
CA PRO A 359 24.71 12.24 7.59
C PRO A 359 25.40 12.52 8.92
N ASP A 360 24.62 12.93 9.91
CA ASP A 360 25.08 13.07 11.30
C ASP A 360 25.69 11.73 11.79
N ALA A 361 26.92 11.79 12.29
CA ALA A 361 27.63 10.63 12.79
C ALA A 361 26.86 9.89 13.90
N THR A 362 26.04 10.61 14.68
CA THR A 362 25.20 10.03 15.74
C THR A 362 24.07 9.15 15.20
N LEU A 363 23.66 9.35 13.95
CA LEU A 363 22.59 8.59 13.30
C LEU A 363 23.12 7.40 12.48
N LYS A 364 24.43 7.31 12.26
CA LYS A 364 25.07 6.29 11.40
C LYS A 364 24.82 4.85 11.87
N HIS A 365 24.68 4.67 13.19
CA HIS A 365 24.47 3.36 13.81
C HIS A 365 23.02 3.11 14.22
N ARG A 366 22.07 3.94 13.77
CA ARG A 366 20.65 3.69 13.99
C ARG A 366 20.09 2.82 12.87
N GLU A 367 19.24 1.88 13.25
CA GLU A 367 18.52 1.04 12.31
C GLU A 367 17.25 1.73 11.83
N TYR A 368 16.99 1.64 10.52
CA TYR A 368 15.77 2.13 9.88
C TYR A 368 15.25 1.09 8.89
N ILE A 369 14.02 1.28 8.42
CA ILE A 369 13.53 0.57 7.23
C ILE A 369 14.43 0.89 6.04
N LYS A 370 14.82 -0.14 5.29
CA LYS A 370 15.64 0.00 4.07
C LYS A 370 14.85 0.75 3.01
N ILE A 371 15.43 1.81 2.46
CA ILE A 371 14.85 2.62 1.39
C ILE A 371 15.80 2.78 0.21
N LYS A 372 15.23 3.15 -0.94
CA LYS A 372 15.93 3.47 -2.18
C LYS A 372 15.28 4.67 -2.87
N GLU A 373 16.11 5.61 -3.31
CA GLU A 373 15.68 6.76 -4.13
C GLU A 373 15.40 6.29 -5.55
N MET A 374 14.23 6.66 -6.10
CA MET A 374 13.88 6.40 -7.50
C MET A 374 14.28 7.60 -8.35
N VAL A 375 15.49 7.54 -8.92
CA VAL A 375 16.08 8.66 -9.67
C VAL A 375 15.56 8.67 -11.11
N ARG A 376 15.05 9.81 -11.58
CA ARG A 376 14.56 9.97 -12.95
C ARG A 376 15.66 9.78 -14.02
N PRO A 377 15.26 9.54 -15.29
CA PRO A 377 16.20 9.42 -16.40
C PRO A 377 17.15 10.63 -16.47
N ASN A 378 18.38 10.39 -16.92
CA ASN A 378 19.44 11.39 -17.03
C ASN A 378 19.91 12.00 -15.70
N ASN A 379 19.71 11.30 -14.57
CA ASN A 379 20.01 11.82 -13.23
C ASN A 379 19.26 13.12 -12.90
N ASP A 380 18.11 13.34 -13.53
CA ASP A 380 17.33 14.54 -13.29
C ASP A 380 16.69 14.49 -11.91
N ARG A 381 16.91 15.52 -11.11
CA ARG A 381 16.25 15.73 -9.81
C ARG A 381 15.45 17.04 -9.79
N LYS A 382 15.20 17.64 -10.96
CA LYS A 382 14.45 18.89 -11.06
C LYS A 382 12.97 18.66 -10.76
N GLY A 383 12.41 19.56 -9.95
CA GLY A 383 10.97 19.68 -9.72
C GLY A 383 10.49 19.07 -8.40
N ILE A 384 9.17 18.95 -8.29
CA ILE A 384 8.45 18.38 -7.14
C ILE A 384 7.91 17.03 -7.61
N GLU A 385 8.56 15.92 -7.23
CA GLU A 385 8.02 14.58 -7.50
C GLU A 385 6.87 14.30 -6.53
N LYS A 386 5.66 14.44 -7.04
CA LYS A 386 4.39 14.10 -6.40
C LYS A 386 3.47 13.57 -7.50
N ASN A 387 2.25 13.19 -7.15
CA ASN A 387 1.14 13.12 -8.11
C ASN A 387 1.24 11.97 -9.14
N TRP A 388 2.06 10.94 -8.86
CA TRP A 388 2.16 9.70 -9.63
C TRP A 388 1.22 8.62 -9.10
N ALA A 389 0.89 7.62 -9.93
CA ALA A 389 0.18 6.41 -9.52
C ALA A 389 1.01 5.15 -9.82
N LEU A 390 1.07 4.21 -8.86
CA LEU A 390 1.90 3.01 -8.91
C LEU A 390 1.16 1.85 -9.61
N PHE A 391 1.89 1.03 -10.37
CA PHE A 391 1.41 -0.28 -10.82
C PHE A 391 2.56 -1.26 -11.06
N LEU A 392 2.24 -2.56 -11.08
CA LEU A 392 3.18 -3.65 -11.38
C LEU A 392 2.84 -4.29 -12.73
N ASN A 393 3.86 -4.76 -13.44
CA ASN A 393 3.71 -5.40 -14.74
C ASN A 393 3.71 -6.92 -14.57
N TYR A 394 2.57 -7.56 -14.86
CA TYR A 394 2.38 -8.99 -14.60
C TYR A 394 3.16 -9.87 -15.59
N ASP A 395 3.30 -9.43 -16.85
CA ASP A 395 4.10 -10.17 -17.84
C ASP A 395 5.57 -10.23 -17.42
N GLU A 396 6.14 -9.12 -16.95
CA GLU A 396 7.52 -9.10 -16.44
C GLU A 396 7.70 -10.04 -15.25
N ARG A 397 6.72 -10.10 -14.34
CA ARG A 397 6.74 -11.05 -13.22
C ARG A 397 6.72 -12.49 -13.71
N ARG A 398 5.87 -12.82 -14.70
CA ARG A 398 5.78 -14.19 -15.26
C ARG A 398 7.08 -14.60 -15.97
N GLU A 399 7.70 -13.68 -16.69
CA GLU A 399 8.96 -13.93 -17.41
C GLU A 399 10.14 -14.15 -16.45
N GLN A 400 10.19 -13.40 -15.35
CA GLN A 400 11.35 -13.40 -14.44
C GLN A 400 11.14 -14.25 -13.17
N GLY A 401 9.90 -14.58 -12.85
CA GLY A 401 9.50 -15.29 -11.62
C GLY A 401 9.34 -14.39 -10.39
N TYR A 402 9.59 -13.08 -10.50
CA TYR A 402 9.50 -12.10 -9.42
C TYR A 402 9.30 -10.67 -9.96
N ASP A 403 8.92 -9.73 -9.11
CA ASP A 403 8.83 -8.31 -9.50
C ASP A 403 10.20 -7.65 -9.44
N SER A 404 10.80 -7.37 -10.59
CA SER A 404 12.06 -6.63 -10.68
C SER A 404 11.90 -5.12 -10.81
N ASN A 405 10.75 -4.67 -11.34
CA ASN A 405 10.50 -3.27 -11.65
C ASN A 405 9.17 -2.79 -11.08
N VAL A 406 9.15 -1.53 -10.64
CA VAL A 406 7.93 -0.78 -10.37
C VAL A 406 7.68 0.22 -11.48
N HIS A 407 6.41 0.47 -11.80
CA HIS A 407 6.01 1.39 -12.85
C HIS A 407 5.14 2.50 -12.26
N PHE A 408 5.31 3.69 -12.81
CA PHE A 408 4.55 4.86 -12.41
C PHE A 408 3.87 5.49 -13.61
N ILE A 409 2.57 5.74 -13.48
CA ILE A 409 1.92 6.77 -14.28
C ILE A 409 2.45 8.10 -13.76
N TYR A 410 3.50 8.59 -14.42
CA TYR A 410 4.15 9.84 -14.05
C TYR A 410 3.32 11.03 -14.52
N GLN A 411 2.64 10.86 -15.66
CA GLN A 411 1.75 11.87 -16.23
C GLN A 411 0.55 11.18 -16.89
N PHE A 412 -0.66 11.67 -16.60
CA PHE A 412 -1.90 11.11 -17.13
C PHE A 412 -2.19 11.63 -18.54
N LYS A 413 -2.45 12.94 -18.66
CA LYS A 413 -2.66 13.61 -19.96
C LYS A 413 -1.33 13.70 -20.69
N ASP A 414 -1.29 13.26 -21.96
CA ASP A 414 -0.03 13.05 -22.67
C ASP A 414 0.84 12.03 -21.92
N THR A 415 0.33 10.80 -21.87
CA THR A 415 0.77 9.78 -20.92
C THR A 415 2.28 9.55 -20.95
N LYS A 416 2.87 9.53 -19.74
CA LYS A 416 4.26 9.12 -19.49
C LYS A 416 4.32 8.02 -18.45
N ILE A 417 4.99 6.92 -18.78
CA ILE A 417 5.20 5.79 -17.89
C ILE A 417 6.68 5.71 -17.53
N LEU A 418 6.96 5.85 -16.23
CA LEU A 418 8.30 5.71 -15.68
C LEU A 418 8.49 4.28 -15.17
N LYS A 419 9.57 3.63 -15.58
CA LYS A 419 9.97 2.30 -15.13
C LYS A 419 11.24 2.40 -14.28
N CYS A 420 11.22 1.80 -13.10
CA CYS A 420 12.35 1.83 -12.17
C CYS A 420 12.69 0.42 -11.68
N SER A 421 13.98 0.05 -11.69
CA SER A 421 14.44 -1.19 -11.05
C SER A 421 14.21 -1.09 -9.54
N MET A 422 13.72 -2.16 -8.94
CA MET A 422 13.54 -2.25 -7.50
C MET A 422 14.89 -2.48 -6.81
N TYR A 423 15.73 -3.35 -7.37
CA TYR A 423 16.90 -3.88 -6.65
C TYR A 423 18.23 -3.28 -7.09
N ASP A 424 18.35 -2.83 -8.34
CA ASP A 424 19.62 -2.38 -8.90
C ASP A 424 19.72 -0.86 -8.83
N ASP A 425 20.88 -0.30 -8.51
CA ASP A 425 21.08 1.16 -8.39
C ASP A 425 21.06 1.93 -9.72
N GLU A 426 20.38 1.39 -10.74
CA GLU A 426 20.16 2.05 -12.02
C GLU A 426 19.15 3.21 -11.90
N VAL A 427 19.38 4.25 -12.70
CA VAL A 427 18.38 5.29 -12.92
C VAL A 427 17.15 4.71 -13.61
N CYS A 428 15.98 5.26 -13.28
CA CYS A 428 14.74 4.92 -13.96
C CYS A 428 14.81 5.28 -15.45
N LYS A 429 13.95 4.65 -16.24
CA LYS A 429 13.84 4.83 -17.70
C LYS A 429 12.40 5.17 -18.06
N TRP A 430 12.21 6.00 -19.07
CA TRP A 430 10.88 6.19 -19.65
C TRP A 430 10.53 4.96 -20.48
N GLU A 431 9.55 4.18 -20.03
CA GLU A 431 9.03 3.06 -20.82
C GLU A 431 8.13 3.56 -21.95
N PHE A 432 7.37 4.61 -21.68
CA PHE A 432 6.46 5.18 -22.66
C PHE A 432 6.36 6.69 -22.48
N GLU A 433 6.44 7.43 -23.58
CA GLU A 433 6.19 8.86 -23.63
C GLU A 433 5.38 9.19 -24.88
N THR A 434 4.26 9.87 -24.69
CA THR A 434 3.45 10.36 -25.82
C THR A 434 4.14 11.53 -26.54
N ASN A 435 4.75 12.43 -25.76
CA ASN A 435 5.47 13.62 -26.23
C ASN A 435 6.43 14.16 -25.15
N GLU A 436 7.16 15.23 -25.46
CA GLU A 436 8.10 15.87 -24.53
C GLU A 436 7.42 16.76 -23.46
N HIS A 437 6.11 17.04 -23.56
CA HIS A 437 5.42 17.93 -22.65
C HIS A 437 5.46 17.40 -21.21
N THR A 438 5.70 18.30 -20.26
CA THR A 438 5.72 17.98 -18.83
C THR A 438 4.72 18.84 -18.08
N GLY A 439 3.85 18.20 -17.31
CA GLY A 439 2.86 18.87 -16.49
C GLY A 439 2.01 17.85 -15.71
N SER A 440 1.69 18.15 -14.44
CA SER A 440 0.91 17.22 -13.62
C SER A 440 -0.53 17.02 -14.09
N GLY A 441 -1.05 17.92 -14.95
CA GLY A 441 -2.45 17.93 -15.35
C GLY A 441 -3.41 18.11 -14.15
N LYS A 442 -4.70 17.94 -14.40
CA LYS A 442 -5.73 17.86 -13.35
C LYS A 442 -5.89 16.45 -12.80
N PHE A 443 -5.71 15.43 -13.65
CA PHE A 443 -5.62 14.04 -13.25
C PHE A 443 -4.22 13.71 -12.76
N HIS A 444 -4.14 13.21 -11.52
CA HIS A 444 -2.87 12.81 -10.94
C HIS A 444 -3.07 11.93 -9.71
N GLY A 445 -2.07 11.13 -9.36
CA GLY A 445 -2.08 10.32 -8.14
C GLY A 445 -3.33 9.47 -8.00
N GLY A 446 -3.78 9.30 -6.76
CA GLY A 446 -4.87 8.37 -6.44
C GLY A 446 -4.32 7.00 -6.04
N THR A 447 -5.07 5.92 -6.18
CA THR A 447 -4.62 4.58 -5.77
C THR A 447 -3.49 4.07 -6.67
N GLU A 448 -2.78 3.05 -6.20
CA GLU A 448 -2.15 2.08 -7.10
C GLU A 448 -3.20 1.44 -8.01
N LEU A 449 -2.76 0.95 -9.17
CA LEU A 449 -3.64 0.24 -10.10
C LEU A 449 -3.39 -1.26 -10.02
N ILE A 450 -4.47 -2.03 -9.95
CA ILE A 450 -4.44 -3.49 -9.87
C ILE A 450 -4.47 -4.06 -11.29
N ASN A 451 -3.53 -4.96 -11.58
CA ASN A 451 -3.47 -5.67 -12.85
C ASN A 451 -4.59 -6.72 -12.92
N ILE A 452 -5.49 -6.57 -13.88
CA ILE A 452 -6.66 -7.44 -14.01
C ILE A 452 -6.27 -8.80 -14.57
N ASN A 453 -5.26 -8.90 -15.43
CA ASN A 453 -4.77 -10.18 -15.92
C ASN A 453 -4.27 -11.04 -14.74
N GLN A 454 -3.44 -10.48 -13.86
CA GLN A 454 -2.98 -11.14 -12.65
C GLN A 454 -4.17 -11.56 -11.77
N LEU A 455 -5.10 -10.63 -11.52
CA LEU A 455 -6.25 -10.89 -10.67
C LEU A 455 -7.11 -12.05 -11.20
N LEU A 456 -7.31 -12.16 -12.51
CA LEU A 456 -8.04 -13.27 -13.12
C LEU A 456 -7.27 -14.59 -12.99
N ASP A 457 -5.94 -14.57 -13.14
CA ASP A 457 -5.08 -15.76 -13.04
C ASP A 457 -4.95 -16.28 -11.60
N GLU A 458 -5.28 -15.49 -10.58
CA GLU A 458 -5.35 -15.94 -9.18
C GLU A 458 -6.54 -16.88 -8.89
N TYR A 459 -7.52 -16.99 -9.80
CA TYR A 459 -8.73 -17.81 -9.61
C TYR A 459 -8.89 -18.88 -10.71
N ASP A 460 -9.21 -20.10 -10.28
CA ASP A 460 -9.48 -21.26 -11.14
C ASP A 460 -10.99 -21.51 -11.26
N TYR A 461 -11.71 -20.52 -11.76
CA TYR A 461 -13.14 -20.65 -12.08
C TYR A 461 -13.31 -20.87 -13.59
N SER A 462 -13.97 -21.94 -13.99
CA SER A 462 -14.20 -22.29 -15.40
C SER A 462 -14.83 -21.15 -16.23
N GLN A 463 -15.67 -20.31 -15.62
CA GLN A 463 -16.27 -19.15 -16.29
C GLN A 463 -15.24 -18.08 -16.69
N LEU A 464 -14.12 -17.97 -15.95
CA LEU A 464 -13.04 -17.02 -16.23
C LEU A 464 -12.19 -17.44 -17.42
N GLU A 465 -12.08 -18.73 -17.72
CA GLU A 465 -11.24 -19.23 -18.82
C GLU A 465 -11.63 -18.59 -20.17
N SER A 466 -12.94 -18.48 -20.44
CA SER A 466 -13.43 -17.81 -21.64
C SER A 466 -13.04 -16.33 -21.72
N ILE A 467 -12.84 -15.66 -20.59
CA ILE A 467 -12.42 -14.26 -20.52
C ILE A 467 -10.91 -14.16 -20.70
N LYS A 468 -10.15 -15.01 -20.00
CA LYS A 468 -8.68 -15.10 -20.10
C LYS A 468 -8.25 -15.34 -21.53
N GLU A 469 -8.88 -16.30 -22.22
CA GLU A 469 -8.59 -16.63 -23.63
C GLU A 469 -8.90 -15.48 -24.61
N ARG A 470 -9.83 -14.60 -24.25
CA ARG A 470 -10.21 -13.44 -25.08
C ARG A 470 -9.28 -12.24 -24.90
N ILE A 471 -8.43 -12.22 -23.86
CA ILE A 471 -7.43 -11.17 -23.69
C ILE A 471 -6.29 -11.42 -24.70
N PRO A 472 -6.05 -10.52 -25.67
CA PRO A 472 -4.99 -10.74 -26.64
C PRO A 472 -3.60 -10.80 -26.00
N THR A 473 -2.71 -11.61 -26.58
CA THR A 473 -1.31 -11.69 -26.16
C THR A 473 -0.65 -10.31 -26.18
N GLY A 474 0.12 -9.99 -25.13
CA GLY A 474 0.77 -8.68 -24.98
C GLY A 474 -0.16 -7.57 -24.48
N ARG A 475 -1.42 -7.88 -24.15
CA ARG A 475 -2.35 -6.94 -23.53
C ARG A 475 -2.38 -7.10 -22.02
N GLN A 476 -2.22 -5.98 -21.33
CA GLN A 476 -2.44 -5.88 -19.90
C GLN A 476 -3.40 -4.72 -19.58
N ILE A 477 -4.27 -4.96 -18.60
CA ILE A 477 -5.28 -4.00 -18.15
C ILE A 477 -5.07 -3.73 -16.67
N TRP A 478 -5.03 -2.46 -16.28
CA TRP A 478 -4.98 -2.05 -14.89
C TRP A 478 -6.14 -1.13 -14.55
N ILE A 479 -6.71 -1.30 -13.36
CA ILE A 479 -7.82 -0.49 -12.86
C ILE A 479 -7.42 0.13 -11.52
N GLY A 480 -7.72 1.41 -11.37
CA GLY A 480 -7.55 2.14 -10.12
C GLY A 480 -8.37 3.43 -10.11
N PHE A 481 -8.17 4.25 -9.08
CA PHE A 481 -8.81 5.56 -9.00
C PHE A 481 -7.76 6.66 -9.05
N ALA A 482 -7.87 7.57 -10.03
CA ALA A 482 -7.12 8.81 -10.02
C ALA A 482 -7.74 9.82 -9.04
N ARG A 483 -6.92 10.78 -8.61
CA ARG A 483 -7.40 12.00 -7.98
C ARG A 483 -7.45 13.11 -9.02
N ALA A 484 -8.63 13.70 -9.26
CA ALA A 484 -8.72 14.98 -9.94
C ALA A 484 -8.99 16.12 -8.96
N VAL A 485 -8.39 17.29 -9.23
CA VAL A 485 -8.61 18.52 -8.46
C VAL A 485 -9.20 19.59 -9.36
N LEU A 486 -10.34 20.13 -8.94
CA LEU A 486 -10.91 21.34 -9.52
C LEU A 486 -10.82 22.48 -8.50
N LYS A 487 -10.17 23.57 -8.92
CA LYS A 487 -10.02 24.79 -8.13
C LYS A 487 -11.18 25.74 -8.41
N ASP A 488 -11.58 26.50 -7.40
CA ASP A 488 -12.60 27.54 -7.51
C ASP A 488 -13.89 27.04 -8.17
N CYS A 489 -14.26 25.81 -7.85
CA CYS A 489 -15.38 25.11 -8.41
C CYS A 489 -16.27 24.55 -7.29
N GLY A 490 -17.59 24.64 -7.49
CA GLY A 490 -18.57 24.29 -6.47
C GLY A 490 -18.70 25.40 -5.43
N CYS A 491 -18.50 25.09 -4.15
CA CYS A 491 -18.59 26.08 -3.08
C CYS A 491 -17.32 26.23 -2.23
N GLY A 492 -16.40 25.28 -2.27
CA GLY A 492 -15.11 25.35 -1.57
C GLY A 492 -13.98 25.85 -2.47
N THR A 493 -12.78 26.02 -1.90
CA THR A 493 -11.59 26.46 -2.68
C THR A 493 -11.08 25.38 -3.63
N HIS A 494 -11.24 24.12 -3.24
CA HIS A 494 -10.85 22.95 -4.01
C HIS A 494 -11.89 21.85 -3.81
N LEU A 495 -12.28 21.17 -4.89
CA LEU A 495 -13.06 19.95 -4.85
C LEU A 495 -12.20 18.76 -5.31
N TYR A 496 -12.12 17.74 -4.47
CA TYR A 496 -11.49 16.45 -4.79
C TYR A 496 -12.51 15.34 -4.71
N ARG A 497 -12.58 14.51 -5.75
CA ARG A 497 -13.30 13.24 -5.76
C ARG A 497 -12.48 12.18 -6.50
N PRO A 498 -12.75 10.89 -6.23
CA PRO A 498 -12.24 9.80 -7.04
C PRO A 498 -12.72 9.89 -8.50
N ASN A 499 -11.85 9.48 -9.41
CA ASN A 499 -12.20 9.16 -10.79
C ASN A 499 -11.69 7.76 -11.11
N LEU A 500 -12.55 6.86 -11.55
CA LEU A 500 -12.14 5.55 -12.05
C LEU A 500 -11.32 5.73 -13.33
N ILE A 501 -10.17 5.07 -13.38
CA ILE A 501 -9.27 5.02 -14.54
C ILE A 501 -9.01 3.57 -14.91
N ILE A 502 -8.96 3.30 -16.22
CA ILE A 502 -8.57 2.00 -16.75
C ILE A 502 -7.41 2.22 -17.70
N LEU A 503 -6.21 1.84 -17.27
CA LEU A 503 -5.00 1.87 -18.09
C LEU A 503 -4.92 0.56 -18.88
N MET A 504 -4.54 0.65 -20.15
CA MET A 504 -4.29 -0.50 -21.00
C MET A 504 -2.92 -0.35 -21.66
N LYS A 505 -2.13 -1.43 -21.57
CA LYS A 505 -0.97 -1.67 -22.42
C LYS A 505 -1.40 -2.68 -23.47
N ASP A 506 -1.15 -2.37 -24.73
CA ASP A 506 -1.42 -3.28 -25.85
C ASP A 506 -0.14 -3.36 -26.70
N ASN A 507 0.64 -4.41 -26.48
CA ASN A 507 2.04 -4.51 -26.88
C ASN A 507 2.84 -3.33 -26.29
N GLU A 508 3.58 -2.57 -27.09
CA GLU A 508 4.43 -1.46 -26.61
C GLU A 508 3.70 -0.11 -26.44
N LYS A 509 2.37 -0.08 -26.52
CA LYS A 509 1.59 1.16 -26.48
C LYS A 509 0.67 1.22 -25.27
N TYR A 510 0.62 2.40 -24.66
CA TYR A 510 -0.27 2.69 -23.54
C TYR A 510 -1.41 3.62 -23.93
N LYS A 511 -2.56 3.44 -23.29
CA LYS A 511 -3.68 4.41 -23.30
C LYS A 511 -4.51 4.27 -22.03
N PHE A 512 -5.20 5.34 -21.64
CA PHE A 512 -6.35 5.22 -20.75
C PHE A 512 -7.52 4.73 -21.59
N ALA A 513 -7.92 3.47 -21.45
CA ALA A 513 -9.04 2.89 -22.17
C ALA A 513 -10.37 3.53 -21.73
N TYR A 514 -10.51 3.77 -20.42
CA TYR A 514 -11.65 4.47 -19.83
C TYR A 514 -11.20 5.46 -18.75
N ALA A 515 -11.98 6.54 -18.64
CA ALA A 515 -11.93 7.46 -17.51
C ALA A 515 -13.34 7.89 -17.12
N SER A 516 -13.63 7.91 -15.82
CA SER A 516 -14.91 8.42 -15.30
C SER A 516 -14.80 9.90 -14.94
N PRO A 517 -15.92 10.65 -14.90
CA PRO A 517 -15.98 11.89 -14.14
C PRO A 517 -15.90 11.61 -12.63
N PHE A 518 -16.03 12.66 -11.82
CA PHE A 518 -16.09 12.53 -10.36
C PHE A 518 -17.14 11.52 -9.91
N ILE A 519 -16.74 10.61 -9.02
CA ILE A 519 -17.61 9.60 -8.41
C ILE A 519 -17.64 9.80 -6.89
N ASP A 520 -18.84 9.98 -6.34
CA ASP A 520 -19.00 10.17 -4.89
C ASP A 520 -19.35 8.87 -4.16
N PHE A 521 -19.94 7.85 -4.81
CA PHE A 521 -20.45 6.62 -4.19
C PHE A 521 -21.32 6.86 -2.94
N GLY A 522 -21.98 8.02 -2.85
CA GLY A 522 -22.75 8.44 -1.67
C GLY A 522 -21.90 8.68 -0.41
N ILE A 523 -20.58 8.76 -0.55
CA ILE A 523 -19.65 9.08 0.53
C ILE A 523 -19.86 10.54 0.94
N GLU A 524 -20.15 10.74 2.22
CA GLU A 524 -20.32 12.08 2.78
C GLU A 524 -18.98 12.79 2.94
N ALA A 525 -18.87 13.98 2.36
CA ALA A 525 -17.75 14.89 2.56
C ALA A 525 -17.81 15.54 3.95
N LEU A 526 -16.66 15.80 4.57
CA LEU A 526 -16.56 16.41 5.89
C LEU A 526 -16.16 17.90 5.80
N GLU A 527 -16.68 18.73 6.70
CA GLU A 527 -16.36 20.15 6.81
C GLU A 527 -14.94 20.38 7.25
N TRP A 528 -14.15 21.23 6.56
CA TRP A 528 -12.73 21.42 6.87
C TRP A 528 -12.44 21.83 8.33
N TRP A 529 -13.26 22.70 8.91
CA TRP A 529 -13.30 22.92 10.35
C TRP A 529 -14.69 22.52 10.86
N ILE A 530 -14.72 21.78 11.96
CA ILE A 530 -15.98 21.30 12.55
C ILE A 530 -16.90 22.49 12.88
N GLY A 531 -18.11 22.47 12.34
CA GLY A 531 -19.14 23.48 12.60
C GLY A 531 -19.00 24.76 11.80
N LYS A 532 -18.08 24.82 10.82
CA LYS A 532 -17.91 25.98 9.93
C LYS A 532 -18.61 25.83 8.59
N GLY A 533 -19.08 24.64 8.23
CA GLY A 533 -19.74 24.38 6.94
C GLY A 533 -18.80 23.89 5.85
N LEU A 534 -19.35 23.18 4.85
CA LEU A 534 -18.61 22.46 3.81
C LEU A 534 -17.93 23.39 2.79
N CYS A 535 -18.39 24.64 2.70
CA CYS A 535 -17.97 25.61 1.69
C CYS A 535 -16.87 26.59 2.17
N THR A 536 -16.36 26.40 3.39
CA THR A 536 -15.40 27.35 4.00
C THR A 536 -13.94 27.12 3.62
N ALA A 537 -13.60 25.91 3.16
CA ALA A 537 -12.27 25.60 2.65
C ALA A 537 -12.30 24.48 1.60
N LYS A 538 -11.39 23.50 1.69
CA LYS A 538 -11.30 22.39 0.74
C LYS A 538 -12.40 21.36 1.05
N ASN A 539 -13.00 20.82 0.01
CA ASN A 539 -13.96 19.72 0.10
C ASN A 539 -13.34 18.50 -0.59
N LEU A 540 -12.96 17.49 0.19
CA LEU A 540 -12.10 16.45 -0.34
C LEU A 540 -12.50 15.04 0.07
N ILE A 541 -12.51 14.18 -0.93
CA ILE A 541 -12.59 12.73 -0.83
C ILE A 541 -11.47 12.24 -1.76
N ILE A 542 -10.39 11.74 -1.18
CA ILE A 542 -9.18 11.33 -1.92
C ILE A 542 -9.07 9.81 -1.83
N PRO A 543 -8.99 9.09 -2.97
CA PRO A 543 -8.72 7.66 -2.94
C PRO A 543 -7.24 7.39 -2.63
N ASN A 544 -6.96 6.46 -1.70
CA ASN A 544 -5.64 6.21 -1.15
C ASN A 544 -5.05 4.82 -1.47
N GLY A 545 -5.86 3.78 -1.64
CA GLY A 545 -5.30 2.46 -2.00
C GLY A 545 -6.39 1.41 -2.13
N ILE A 546 -6.20 0.44 -3.01
CA ILE A 546 -7.02 -0.74 -3.18
C ILE A 546 -6.48 -1.82 -2.24
N SER A 547 -7.19 -2.02 -1.14
CA SER A 547 -6.78 -2.88 -0.05
C SER A 547 -6.88 -4.38 -0.36
N SER A 548 -7.89 -4.75 -1.13
CA SER A 548 -8.11 -6.11 -1.62
C SER A 548 -9.09 -6.09 -2.77
N TRP A 549 -8.94 -7.01 -3.72
CA TRP A 549 -9.92 -7.27 -4.77
C TRP A 549 -10.06 -8.77 -4.95
N THR A 550 -11.26 -9.30 -4.74
CA THR A 550 -11.54 -10.73 -4.87
C THR A 550 -12.66 -11.00 -5.86
N ILE A 551 -12.66 -12.23 -6.38
CA ILE A 551 -13.72 -12.75 -7.25
C ILE A 551 -14.33 -13.94 -6.52
N GLU A 552 -15.65 -13.95 -6.38
CA GLU A 552 -16.40 -15.03 -5.75
C GLU A 552 -17.52 -15.50 -6.68
N LYS A 553 -18.02 -16.71 -6.42
CA LYS A 553 -19.24 -17.22 -7.04
C LYS A 553 -20.43 -16.82 -6.18
N ASP A 554 -21.44 -16.23 -6.79
CA ASP A 554 -22.72 -16.01 -6.12
C ASP A 554 -23.51 -17.33 -5.97
N SER A 555 -24.66 -17.25 -5.29
CA SER A 555 -25.54 -18.40 -5.05
C SER A 555 -26.08 -19.06 -6.31
N GLU A 556 -26.13 -18.35 -7.43
CA GLU A 556 -26.59 -18.84 -8.73
C GLU A 556 -25.43 -19.34 -9.61
N GLY A 557 -24.18 -19.24 -9.10
CA GLY A 557 -22.97 -19.61 -9.81
C GLY A 557 -22.44 -18.53 -10.76
N GLY A 558 -23.03 -17.33 -10.74
CA GLY A 558 -22.52 -16.14 -11.40
C GLY A 558 -21.22 -15.64 -10.75
N LEU A 559 -20.40 -14.92 -11.51
CA LEU A 559 -19.18 -14.32 -10.99
C LEU A 559 -19.44 -12.91 -10.50
N MET A 560 -18.95 -12.63 -9.30
CA MET A 560 -19.05 -11.33 -8.67
C MET A 560 -17.71 -10.93 -8.08
N ASP A 561 -17.31 -9.69 -8.29
CA ASP A 561 -16.08 -9.15 -7.72
C ASP A 561 -16.36 -8.17 -6.57
N TYR A 562 -15.49 -8.20 -5.57
CA TYR A 562 -15.52 -7.36 -4.38
C TYR A 562 -14.20 -6.63 -4.23
N MET A 563 -14.24 -5.31 -4.22
CA MET A 563 -13.07 -4.46 -4.00
C MET A 563 -13.23 -3.74 -2.68
N SER A 564 -12.20 -3.71 -1.86
CA SER A 564 -12.11 -2.80 -0.72
C SER A 564 -11.04 -1.78 -1.01
N PHE A 565 -11.35 -0.50 -0.84
CA PHE A 565 -10.40 0.59 -1.05
C PHE A 565 -10.55 1.64 0.04
N THR A 566 -9.49 2.38 0.29
CA THR A 566 -9.44 3.40 1.32
C THR A 566 -9.54 4.80 0.73
N ILE A 567 -10.15 5.70 1.50
CA ILE A 567 -10.26 7.12 1.19
C ILE A 567 -9.82 7.97 2.38
N THR A 568 -9.44 9.21 2.08
CA THR A 568 -9.23 10.29 3.06
C THR A 568 -10.29 11.35 2.85
N ARG A 569 -10.92 11.79 3.94
CA ARG A 569 -11.76 12.98 3.98
C ARG A 569 -11.10 14.01 4.88
N ARG A 570 -11.11 15.27 4.44
CA ARG A 570 -10.56 16.41 5.21
C ARG A 570 -9.12 16.23 5.73
N ASP A 571 -8.28 15.42 5.08
CA ASP A 571 -6.90 15.20 5.51
C ASP A 571 -6.80 14.77 6.99
N SER A 572 -7.83 14.10 7.51
CA SER A 572 -7.97 13.73 8.93
C SER A 572 -8.66 12.40 9.15
N THR A 573 -9.01 11.69 8.08
CA THR A 573 -9.62 10.35 8.18
C THR A 573 -8.91 9.31 7.34
N ILE A 574 -9.10 8.08 7.76
CA ILE A 574 -8.91 6.88 6.96
C ILE A 574 -10.23 6.15 7.00
N ASP A 575 -10.90 6.07 5.86
CA ASP A 575 -12.14 5.32 5.77
C ASP A 575 -12.04 4.23 4.72
N LEU A 576 -12.60 3.07 5.04
CA LEU A 576 -12.70 1.92 4.18
C LEU A 576 -14.04 1.93 3.46
N VAL A 577 -14.03 1.70 2.16
CA VAL A 577 -15.23 1.59 1.33
C VAL A 577 -15.16 0.27 0.57
N HIS A 578 -16.27 -0.46 0.55
CA HIS A 578 -16.39 -1.70 -0.20
C HIS A 578 -17.20 -1.44 -1.47
N LEU A 579 -16.69 -1.89 -2.61
CA LEU A 579 -17.36 -1.91 -3.89
C LEU A 579 -17.65 -3.36 -4.30
N ARG A 580 -18.74 -3.53 -5.05
CA ARG A 580 -19.13 -4.81 -5.64
C ARG A 580 -19.53 -4.61 -7.10
N GLY A 581 -19.12 -5.53 -7.97
CA GLY A 581 -19.59 -5.63 -9.35
C GLY A 581 -18.83 -4.78 -10.38
N MET A 582 -17.61 -4.33 -10.07
CA MET A 582 -16.80 -3.54 -10.99
C MET A 582 -16.35 -4.36 -12.21
N LEU A 583 -15.69 -5.50 -11.99
CA LEU A 583 -15.34 -6.44 -13.08
C LEU A 583 -16.57 -7.14 -13.64
N SER A 584 -17.57 -7.39 -12.81
CA SER A 584 -18.85 -7.94 -13.26
C SER A 584 -19.44 -7.09 -14.39
N SER A 585 -19.57 -5.78 -14.17
CA SER A 585 -20.10 -4.86 -15.17
C SER A 585 -19.16 -4.55 -16.33
N LEU A 586 -17.84 -4.58 -16.13
CA LEU A 586 -16.87 -4.32 -17.19
C LEU A 586 -16.64 -5.52 -18.10
N LEU A 587 -16.62 -6.74 -17.54
CA LEU A 587 -16.12 -7.95 -18.20
C LEU A 587 -17.10 -9.14 -18.12
N PHE A 588 -17.63 -9.48 -16.95
CA PHE A 588 -18.32 -10.78 -16.75
C PHE A 588 -19.75 -10.80 -17.31
N SER A 589 -20.53 -9.78 -16.97
CA SER A 589 -21.92 -9.59 -17.41
C SER A 589 -22.01 -8.73 -18.67
N ASN A 590 -20.91 -8.14 -19.12
CA ASN A 590 -20.85 -7.39 -20.36
C ASN A 590 -20.84 -8.35 -21.56
N THR A 591 -21.86 -8.27 -22.41
CA THR A 591 -21.97 -9.12 -23.60
C THR A 591 -20.95 -8.75 -24.69
N ASN A 592 -20.46 -7.51 -24.71
CA ASN A 592 -19.47 -7.04 -25.66
C ASN A 592 -18.41 -6.13 -25.00
N PRO A 593 -17.54 -6.70 -24.14
CA PRO A 593 -16.53 -5.96 -23.41
C PRO A 593 -15.46 -5.44 -24.37
N LYS A 594 -15.52 -4.14 -24.68
CA LYS A 594 -14.58 -3.45 -25.59
C LYS A 594 -13.11 -3.60 -25.18
N LEU A 595 -12.84 -3.79 -23.89
CA LEU A 595 -11.50 -4.09 -23.35
C LEU A 595 -10.87 -5.36 -23.96
N LEU A 596 -11.70 -6.31 -24.37
CA LEU A 596 -11.31 -7.60 -24.93
C LEU A 596 -11.35 -7.63 -26.47
N ASN A 597 -11.67 -6.52 -27.13
CA ASN A 597 -11.68 -6.46 -28.60
C ASN A 597 -10.28 -6.68 -29.16
N GLN A 598 -10.15 -7.49 -30.21
CA GLN A 598 -8.86 -7.78 -30.87
C GLN A 598 -8.12 -6.50 -31.24
N GLU A 599 -8.79 -5.59 -31.96
CA GLU A 599 -8.24 -4.28 -32.30
C GLU A 599 -8.59 -3.21 -31.26
N GLN A 600 -7.59 -2.39 -30.91
CA GLN A 600 -7.75 -1.22 -30.05
C GLN A 600 -7.39 0.06 -30.81
N ARG A 601 -8.12 1.14 -30.51
CA ARG A 601 -7.87 2.49 -31.06
C ARG A 601 -7.67 3.49 -29.93
N GLY A 602 -7.35 4.74 -30.26
CA GLY A 602 -7.28 5.82 -29.28
C GLY A 602 -5.95 5.94 -28.51
N PHE A 603 -4.85 5.36 -29.00
CA PHE A 603 -3.53 5.44 -28.33
C PHE A 603 -2.83 6.81 -28.40
N LYS A 604 -3.37 7.76 -29.16
CA LYS A 604 -2.77 9.09 -29.39
C LYS A 604 -3.70 10.23 -28.98
N THR A 605 -4.75 9.94 -28.22
CA THR A 605 -5.75 10.93 -27.82
C THR A 605 -5.93 10.92 -26.30
N ASN A 606 -6.28 12.09 -25.77
CA ASN A 606 -6.66 12.28 -24.36
C ASN A 606 -8.15 12.65 -24.24
N THR A 607 -8.96 12.47 -25.30
CA THR A 607 -10.34 12.98 -25.36
C THR A 607 -11.20 12.45 -24.23
N ASN A 608 -11.06 11.18 -23.83
CA ASN A 608 -11.78 10.64 -22.68
C ASN A 608 -11.43 11.31 -21.36
N LEU A 609 -10.15 11.61 -21.12
CA LEU A 609 -9.71 12.36 -19.94
C LEU A 609 -10.32 13.77 -19.96
N ASP A 610 -10.33 14.44 -21.11
CA ASP A 610 -10.90 15.78 -21.23
C ASP A 610 -12.44 15.77 -21.08
N CYS A 611 -13.14 14.76 -21.60
CA CYS A 611 -14.57 14.54 -21.39
C CYS A 611 -14.89 14.31 -19.90
N ALA A 612 -14.13 13.43 -19.25
CA ALA A 612 -14.27 13.13 -17.82
C ALA A 612 -14.08 14.38 -16.95
N LEU A 613 -13.07 15.22 -17.25
CA LEU A 613 -12.84 16.47 -16.53
C LEU A 613 -13.95 17.50 -16.79
N THR A 614 -14.48 17.57 -18.00
CA THR A 614 -15.60 18.44 -18.35
C THR A 614 -16.85 18.05 -17.55
N LYS A 615 -17.17 16.75 -17.48
CA LYS A 615 -18.27 16.25 -16.65
C LYS A 615 -18.01 16.40 -15.15
N SER A 616 -16.77 16.29 -14.70
CA SER A 616 -16.39 16.56 -13.31
C SER A 616 -16.62 18.02 -12.92
N ASP A 617 -16.39 18.96 -13.85
CA ASP A 617 -16.67 20.39 -13.66
C ASP A 617 -18.19 20.67 -13.57
N GLU A 618 -19.00 20.03 -14.42
CA GLU A 618 -20.46 20.07 -14.31
C GLU A 618 -20.94 19.54 -12.95
N PHE A 619 -20.48 18.35 -12.56
CA PHE A 619 -20.78 17.75 -11.26
C PHE A 619 -20.47 18.71 -10.12
N CYS A 620 -19.28 19.29 -10.15
CA CYS A 620 -18.76 20.18 -9.12
C CYS A 620 -19.62 21.43 -8.94
N LYS A 621 -20.07 22.06 -10.04
CA LYS A 621 -20.99 23.20 -10.01
C LYS A 621 -22.34 22.82 -9.39
N ILE A 622 -22.92 21.70 -9.82
CA ILE A 622 -24.20 21.19 -9.31
C ILE A 622 -24.09 20.90 -7.81
N TYR A 623 -23.03 20.21 -7.39
CA TYR A 623 -22.76 19.92 -5.98
C TYR A 623 -22.70 21.21 -5.14
N GLY A 624 -21.93 22.21 -5.60
CA GLY A 624 -21.77 23.48 -4.89
C GLY A 624 -23.09 24.24 -4.71
N GLU A 625 -23.91 24.33 -5.76
CA GLU A 625 -25.24 24.96 -5.65
C GLU A 625 -26.17 24.17 -4.72
N GLY A 626 -26.13 22.84 -4.78
CA GLY A 626 -26.88 21.97 -3.87
C GLY A 626 -26.54 22.21 -2.40
N ILE A 627 -25.26 22.36 -2.06
CA ILE A 627 -24.83 22.66 -0.68
C ILE A 627 -25.29 24.06 -0.24
N LYS A 628 -25.09 25.10 -1.08
CA LYS A 628 -25.56 26.47 -0.77
C LYS A 628 -27.05 26.52 -0.47
N VAL A 629 -27.86 25.76 -1.20
CA VAL A 629 -29.30 25.67 -0.98
C VAL A 629 -29.60 25.01 0.37
N LYS A 630 -28.96 23.86 0.68
CA LYS A 630 -29.12 23.17 1.97
C LYS A 630 -28.74 24.05 3.16
N GLU A 631 -27.61 24.74 3.09
CA GLU A 631 -27.15 25.64 4.16
C GLU A 631 -28.13 26.80 4.38
N LYS A 632 -28.71 27.37 3.31
CA LYS A 632 -29.75 28.41 3.42
C LYS A 632 -31.02 27.90 4.10
N PHE A 633 -31.47 26.68 3.80
CA PHE A 633 -32.63 26.08 4.45
C PHE A 633 -32.36 25.81 5.94
N ALA A 634 -31.22 25.22 6.28
CA ALA A 634 -30.83 24.96 7.66
C ALA A 634 -30.70 26.26 8.49
N ALA A 635 -30.21 27.35 7.89
CA ALA A 635 -30.14 28.65 8.54
C ALA A 635 -31.54 29.22 8.87
N LYS A 636 -32.50 29.07 7.95
CA LYS A 636 -33.89 29.50 8.17
C LYS A 636 -34.57 28.68 9.27
N GLU A 637 -34.41 27.37 9.27
CA GLU A 637 -34.96 26.50 10.32
C GLU A 637 -34.40 26.86 11.71
N LYS A 638 -33.10 27.18 11.80
CA LYS A 638 -32.50 27.66 13.06
C LYS A 638 -33.06 29.01 13.50
N GLU A 639 -33.32 29.93 12.57
CA GLU A 639 -33.92 31.24 12.87
C GLU A 639 -35.36 31.09 13.37
N GLU A 640 -36.15 30.23 12.73
CA GLU A 640 -37.53 29.92 13.13
C GLU A 640 -37.58 29.21 14.50
N ALA A 641 -36.69 28.25 14.74
CA ALA A 641 -36.58 27.56 16.02
C ALA A 641 -36.10 28.50 17.16
N ALA A 642 -35.27 29.50 16.85
CA ALA A 642 -34.85 30.51 17.82
C ALA A 642 -35.99 31.46 18.19
N LYS A 643 -36.84 31.84 17.21
CA LYS A 643 -38.05 32.64 17.45
C LYS A 643 -39.05 31.89 18.34
N HIS A 644 -39.26 30.60 18.11
CA HIS A 644 -40.16 29.77 18.94
C HIS A 644 -39.65 29.45 20.35
N LYS A 645 -38.38 29.70 20.67
CA LYS A 645 -37.85 29.57 22.05
C LYS A 645 -37.90 30.88 22.86
N GLN A 646 -38.26 31.99 22.21
CA GLN A 646 -38.39 33.30 22.85
C GLN A 646 -39.85 33.68 23.17
N ASP A 647 -40.80 32.89 22.68
CA ASP A 647 -42.21 32.86 23.10
C ASP A 647 -42.42 31.76 24.15
#